data_AF-A0A7C8ANB8-F1
#
_entry.id   AF-A0A7C8ANB8-F1
#
_cell.length_a   1.000
_cell.length_b   1.000
_cell.length_c   1.000
_cell.angle_alpha   90.00
_cell.angle_beta   90.00
_cell.angle_gamma   90.00
#
_symmetry.space_group_name_H-M   'P 1'
#
loop_
_entity.id
_entity.type
_entity.pdbx_description
1 polymer ?
#
loop_
_entity_poly.entity_id
_entity_poly.type
_entity_poly.pdbx_seq_one_letter_code
_entity_poly.pdbx_strand_id
1 'polypeptide(L)'
;MNELKALPGSPLEALKPAAACKEALELLLYPDGVELNRYYLSMASRLHKFRIRMCDIPEPLLKIFCELLASAGRTFRGSDAHEFFIRLLFKIPPNLAAWLFEKRFPLRPFIEHIDVKRIFPGIGQSSQVLRRRWRILRKRLISGLGAACSLADHGLETTLGDLRFLKATRRPGRVQSAWRIHGKAVASKAAIAQRDAPAQTMRHLYWGGERSRKIAFWEKLIENQAVELSEIRRLSHEVSSRTGRVVLSWHNASVGAAGGWALEDFAAQFPSPALSSLFVQEVLKEAQEIRKSFDISSAMGLCAMRFERLLAPKAASAVEHSQICALFTSCDGPIAAEDGPCGRGGLPLAPRLWSWTGQGKRRDERSASALRAHTSSRVLYKPIIRRIKGPQSFLLKEPANRNANANKHEWPGALSPHQRISTEQVLAWIEKSHKTWVDGLILLFALANQGQRMLDSGKIPSLVLPWIDKFFISSQRRADVTYLERLFRLASANIRKPLILLWDDTSHSKVPSLGLALEDLAGRGLPFRAIGIFDTGASLGGSHRAERADAVGIIVNDYPQKALFALRPLNENHCPEAFRWVFKDLDMKFFLNYDSSWKDNIAFIYTGTQVFPLLPVQTEMECVSPWVFNGRERLAFGTWFRRRLRHISLGKMEGISDPLSLEYCSWANLL
;
A
#
# COMPACT_ATOMS: atom_id res chain seq x y z
N MET A 1 -43.15 23.84 11.01
CA MET A 1 -44.51 23.81 10.43
C MET A 1 -45.50 24.59 11.26
N ASN A 2 -45.78 24.22 12.52
CA ASN A 2 -46.68 25.02 13.38
C ASN A 2 -46.09 26.40 13.72
N GLU A 3 -44.78 26.51 13.95
CA GLU A 3 -44.10 27.81 14.17
C GLU A 3 -43.97 28.65 12.89
N LEU A 4 -43.77 28.03 11.72
CA LEU A 4 -43.70 28.71 10.41
C LEU A 4 -45.07 29.23 9.93
N LYS A 5 -46.17 28.66 10.44
CA LYS A 5 -47.54 29.16 10.24
C LYS A 5 -47.88 30.33 11.16
N ALA A 6 -47.08 30.59 12.19
CA ALA A 6 -47.32 31.67 13.14
C ALA A 6 -46.66 33.00 12.73
N LEU A 7 -45.90 33.03 11.64
CA LEU A 7 -45.28 34.23 11.10
C LEU A 7 -46.25 34.93 10.11
N PRO A 8 -46.71 36.17 10.39
CA PRO A 8 -47.58 36.90 9.48
C PRO A 8 -46.83 37.24 8.18
N GLY A 9 -47.41 36.91 7.03
CA GLY A 9 -46.84 37.23 5.70
C GLY A 9 -45.87 36.18 5.13
N SER A 10 -45.87 34.96 5.67
CA SER A 10 -45.07 33.85 5.15
C SER A 10 -45.52 33.44 3.73
N PRO A 11 -44.61 33.34 2.73
CA PRO A 11 -44.94 32.92 1.35
C PRO A 11 -45.49 31.49 1.24
N LEU A 12 -45.56 30.75 2.36
CA LEU A 12 -46.09 29.38 2.44
C LEU A 12 -47.63 29.31 2.45
N GLU A 13 -48.37 30.41 2.65
CA GLU A 13 -49.85 30.37 2.67
C GLU A 13 -50.49 30.08 1.30
N ALA A 14 -49.78 30.36 0.19
CA ALA A 14 -50.26 30.10 -1.17
C ALA A 14 -49.93 28.69 -1.70
N LEU A 15 -49.12 27.92 -0.99
CA LEU A 15 -48.65 26.61 -1.43
C LEU A 15 -49.57 25.49 -0.94
N LYS A 16 -50.02 24.63 -1.86
CA LYS A 16 -50.73 23.38 -1.49
C LYS A 16 -49.92 22.65 -0.41
N PRO A 17 -50.53 22.08 0.64
CA PRO A 17 -49.82 21.53 1.81
C PRO A 17 -48.66 20.57 1.50
N ALA A 18 -48.73 19.85 0.37
CA ALA A 18 -47.67 18.96 -0.10
C ALA A 18 -46.44 19.69 -0.67
N ALA A 19 -46.64 20.82 -1.36
CA ALA A 19 -45.55 21.62 -1.92
C ALA A 19 -44.78 22.38 -0.82
N ALA A 20 -45.51 22.96 0.14
CA ALA A 20 -44.95 23.61 1.33
C ALA A 20 -44.12 22.63 2.20
N CYS A 21 -44.57 21.38 2.32
CA CYS A 21 -43.82 20.34 3.04
C CYS A 21 -42.52 19.96 2.32
N LYS A 22 -42.52 19.94 0.98
CA LYS A 22 -41.35 19.58 0.19
C LYS A 22 -40.26 20.65 0.29
N GLU A 23 -40.61 21.92 0.09
CA GLU A 23 -39.67 23.06 0.22
C GLU A 23 -39.09 23.15 1.64
N ALA A 24 -39.90 22.95 2.68
CA ALA A 24 -39.43 22.93 4.05
C ALA A 24 -38.44 21.78 4.33
N LEU A 25 -38.59 20.63 3.68
CA LEU A 25 -37.65 19.51 3.80
C LEU A 25 -36.35 19.73 3.00
N GLU A 26 -36.40 20.50 1.90
CA GLU A 26 -35.22 20.86 1.13
C GLU A 26 -34.31 21.82 1.90
N LEU A 27 -34.88 22.73 2.70
CA LEU A 27 -34.13 23.59 3.62
C LEU A 27 -33.38 22.82 4.72
N LEU A 28 -33.79 21.57 5.00
CA LEU A 28 -33.17 20.70 6.01
C LEU A 28 -32.06 19.81 5.45
N LEU A 29 -31.68 19.98 4.18
CA LEU A 29 -30.64 19.18 3.54
C LEU A 29 -29.22 19.50 4.04
N TYR A 30 -28.98 20.70 4.57
CA TYR A 30 -27.64 21.18 4.94
C TYR A 30 -27.65 21.77 6.36
N PRO A 31 -27.58 20.94 7.42
CA PRO A 31 -27.49 21.46 8.77
C PRO A 31 -26.11 22.08 9.03
N ASP A 32 -26.06 23.33 9.48
CA ASP A 32 -24.81 23.95 9.93
C ASP A 32 -24.37 23.35 11.28
N GLY A 33 -23.11 22.92 11.36
CA GLY A 33 -22.43 22.62 12.64
C GLY A 33 -22.84 21.33 13.38
N VAL A 34 -23.56 20.39 12.77
CA VAL A 34 -23.99 19.13 13.41
C VAL A 34 -23.34 17.90 12.76
N GLU A 35 -23.06 16.85 13.54
CA GLU A 35 -22.71 15.52 13.04
C GLU A 35 -23.81 14.99 12.10
N LEU A 36 -23.59 15.09 10.78
CA LEU A 36 -24.59 14.87 9.73
C LEU A 36 -25.35 13.54 9.88
N ASN A 37 -24.66 12.44 10.19
CA ASN A 37 -25.30 11.13 10.36
C ASN A 37 -26.32 11.12 11.51
N ARG A 38 -25.99 11.72 12.65
CA ARG A 38 -26.88 11.81 13.82
C ARG A 38 -28.09 12.70 13.52
N TYR A 39 -27.87 13.80 12.79
CA TYR A 39 -28.93 14.67 12.31
C TYR A 39 -29.92 13.92 11.41
N TYR A 40 -29.42 13.24 10.37
CA TYR A 40 -30.27 12.51 9.43
C TYR A 40 -31.01 11.33 10.11
N LEU A 41 -30.40 10.67 11.10
CA LEU A 41 -31.08 9.62 11.88
C LEU A 41 -32.22 10.15 12.75
N SER A 42 -31.99 11.29 13.41
CA SER A 42 -33.03 12.00 14.16
C SER A 42 -34.18 12.43 13.24
N MET A 43 -33.83 12.96 12.06
CA MET A 43 -34.82 13.34 11.05
C MET A 43 -35.61 12.14 10.51
N ALA A 44 -34.96 11.02 10.17
CA ALA A 44 -35.63 9.80 9.74
C ALA A 44 -36.64 9.31 10.80
N SER A 45 -36.25 9.34 12.08
CA SER A 45 -37.13 8.99 13.21
C SER A 45 -38.34 9.92 13.30
N ARG A 46 -38.14 11.23 13.15
CA ARG A 46 -39.23 12.23 13.15
C ARG A 46 -40.16 12.06 11.95
N LEU A 47 -39.62 11.87 10.74
CA LEU A 47 -40.41 11.61 9.52
C LEU A 47 -41.23 10.32 9.63
N HIS A 48 -40.73 9.32 10.37
CA HIS A 48 -41.51 8.14 10.70
C HIS A 48 -42.71 8.49 11.58
N LYS A 49 -42.49 9.18 12.72
CA LYS A 49 -43.51 9.59 13.68
C LYS A 49 -44.61 10.45 13.05
N PHE A 50 -44.22 11.39 12.18
CA PHE A 50 -45.15 12.24 11.45
C PHE A 50 -45.86 11.54 10.28
N ARG A 51 -45.56 10.26 10.03
CA ARG A 51 -46.18 9.44 8.96
C ARG A 51 -46.12 10.08 7.56
N ILE A 52 -45.07 10.86 7.28
CA ILE A 52 -44.86 11.49 5.97
C ILE A 52 -44.77 10.40 4.87
N ARG A 53 -45.50 10.59 3.77
CA ARG A 53 -45.47 9.64 2.63
C ARG A 53 -44.12 9.75 1.93
N MET A 54 -43.56 8.63 1.48
CA MET A 54 -42.24 8.61 0.82
C MET A 54 -42.19 9.47 -0.46
N CYS A 55 -43.33 9.66 -1.14
CA CYS A 55 -43.42 10.53 -2.32
C CYS A 55 -43.37 12.03 -2.00
N ASP A 56 -43.61 12.42 -0.74
CA ASP A 56 -43.58 13.82 -0.31
C ASP A 56 -42.19 14.23 0.21
N ILE A 57 -41.28 13.27 0.36
CA ILE A 57 -39.90 13.52 0.78
C ILE A 57 -39.05 13.84 -0.47
N PRO A 58 -38.26 14.93 -0.47
CA PRO A 58 -37.37 15.26 -1.57
C PRO A 58 -36.43 14.10 -1.94
N GLU A 59 -36.24 13.86 -3.24
CA GLU A 59 -35.37 12.80 -3.74
C GLU A 59 -33.92 12.89 -3.20
N PRO A 60 -33.28 14.07 -3.11
CA PRO A 60 -31.94 14.18 -2.52
C PRO A 60 -31.89 13.65 -1.09
N LEU A 61 -32.91 13.95 -0.29
CA LEU A 61 -33.00 13.50 1.10
C LEU A 61 -33.19 11.97 1.19
N LEU A 62 -33.97 11.40 0.28
CA LEU A 62 -34.12 9.95 0.18
C LEU A 62 -32.82 9.24 -0.24
N LYS A 63 -31.99 9.87 -1.10
CA LYS A 63 -30.66 9.34 -1.47
C LYS A 63 -29.73 9.34 -0.26
N ILE A 64 -29.70 10.42 0.51
CA ILE A 64 -28.93 10.52 1.76
C ILE A 64 -29.35 9.42 2.74
N PHE A 65 -30.66 9.20 2.93
CA PHE A 65 -31.16 8.11 3.77
C PHE A 65 -30.73 6.72 3.27
N CYS A 66 -30.69 6.51 1.95
CA CYS A 66 -30.21 5.26 1.39
C CYS A 66 -28.70 5.06 1.60
N GLU A 67 -27.92 6.13 1.49
CA GLU A 67 -26.48 6.13 1.81
C GLU A 67 -26.26 5.84 3.29
N LEU A 68 -26.98 6.52 4.18
CA LEU A 68 -26.95 6.29 5.62
C LEU A 68 -27.29 4.82 5.98
N LEU A 69 -28.31 4.25 5.31
CA LEU A 69 -28.68 2.85 5.46
C LEU A 69 -27.59 1.90 4.94
N ALA A 70 -26.91 2.26 3.86
CA ALA A 70 -25.78 1.50 3.34
C ALA A 70 -24.57 1.55 4.27
N SER A 71 -24.29 2.70 4.89
CA SER A 71 -23.12 2.93 5.74
C SER A 71 -23.27 2.30 7.13
N ALA A 72 -24.47 2.25 7.70
CA ALA A 72 -24.64 1.87 9.10
C ALA A 72 -24.74 0.35 9.38
N GLY A 73 -24.84 -0.49 8.34
CA GLY A 73 -24.90 -1.95 8.53
C GLY A 73 -26.09 -2.42 9.38
N ARG A 74 -25.84 -3.16 10.49
CA ARG A 74 -26.89 -3.72 11.38
C ARG A 74 -27.34 -2.78 12.51
N THR A 75 -26.78 -1.58 12.62
CA THR A 75 -26.82 -0.78 13.86
C THR A 75 -28.18 -0.13 14.18
N PHE A 76 -29.20 -0.25 13.34
CA PHE A 76 -30.49 0.43 13.58
C PHE A 76 -31.56 -0.38 14.28
N ARG A 77 -31.38 -1.68 14.54
CA ARG A 77 -32.43 -2.52 15.13
C ARG A 77 -32.92 -1.94 16.46
N GLY A 78 -34.22 -1.68 16.55
CA GLY A 78 -34.89 -1.17 17.76
C GLY A 78 -35.08 0.36 17.83
N SER A 79 -34.71 1.12 16.80
CA SER A 79 -34.96 2.58 16.73
C SER A 79 -36.13 2.94 15.82
N ASP A 80 -36.79 4.09 16.07
CA ASP A 80 -37.82 4.65 15.17
C ASP A 80 -37.30 4.88 13.73
N ALA A 81 -36.00 5.14 13.58
CA ALA A 81 -35.33 5.23 12.28
C ALA A 81 -35.33 3.90 11.53
N HIS A 82 -35.29 2.76 12.22
CA HIS A 82 -35.37 1.45 11.56
C HIS A 82 -36.68 1.27 10.82
N GLU A 83 -37.79 1.61 11.47
CA GLU A 83 -39.13 1.53 10.89
C GLU A 83 -39.31 2.52 9.73
N PHE A 84 -38.64 3.68 9.78
CA PHE A 84 -38.51 4.56 8.62
C PHE A 84 -37.85 3.85 7.44
N PHE A 85 -36.67 3.26 7.64
CA PHE A 85 -35.92 2.59 6.58
C PHE A 85 -36.65 1.37 6.01
N ILE A 86 -37.33 0.59 6.86
CA ILE A 86 -38.21 -0.49 6.40
C ILE A 86 -39.29 0.07 5.47
N ARG A 87 -40.01 1.12 5.90
CA ARG A 87 -41.05 1.77 5.10
C ARG A 87 -40.51 2.33 3.79
N LEU A 88 -39.33 2.94 3.82
CA LEU A 88 -38.61 3.41 2.63
C LEU A 88 -38.34 2.26 1.66
N LEU A 89 -37.76 1.15 2.14
CA LEU A 89 -37.40 0.00 1.29
C LEU A 89 -38.60 -0.77 0.73
N PHE A 90 -39.74 -0.77 1.43
CA PHE A 90 -40.99 -1.31 0.89
C PHE A 90 -41.65 -0.39 -0.14
N LYS A 91 -41.54 0.94 0.03
CA LYS A 91 -42.21 1.94 -0.80
C LYS A 91 -41.23 2.82 -1.58
N ILE A 92 -40.10 2.25 -2.02
CA ILE A 92 -39.05 2.98 -2.74
C ILE A 92 -39.65 3.60 -4.02
N PRO A 93 -39.53 4.92 -4.23
CA PRO A 93 -39.88 5.56 -5.49
C PRO A 93 -39.13 4.95 -6.68
N PRO A 94 -39.73 4.81 -7.88
CA PRO A 94 -39.08 4.17 -9.03
C PRO A 94 -37.71 4.78 -9.41
N ASN A 95 -37.59 6.11 -9.40
CA ASN A 95 -36.35 6.83 -9.73
C ASN A 95 -35.25 6.52 -8.71
N LEU A 96 -35.59 6.54 -7.42
CA LEU A 96 -34.68 6.16 -6.35
C LEU A 96 -34.29 4.68 -6.42
N ALA A 97 -35.22 3.80 -6.82
CA ALA A 97 -34.91 2.40 -7.03
C ALA A 97 -33.88 2.26 -8.17
N ALA A 98 -34.09 2.90 -9.32
CA ALA A 98 -33.12 2.85 -10.42
C ALA A 98 -31.72 3.27 -9.95
N TRP A 99 -31.61 4.40 -9.25
CA TRP A 99 -30.38 4.91 -8.65
C TRP A 99 -29.80 3.98 -7.57
N LEU A 100 -30.61 3.35 -6.71
CA LEU A 100 -30.13 2.40 -5.70
C LEU A 100 -29.46 1.19 -6.32
N PHE A 101 -30.01 0.68 -7.41
CA PHE A 101 -29.36 -0.37 -8.17
C PHE A 101 -28.16 0.22 -8.93
N GLU A 102 -28.20 1.46 -9.44
CA GLU A 102 -27.06 2.39 -9.78
C GLU A 102 -25.80 2.08 -8.99
N LYS A 103 -26.00 2.15 -7.68
CA LYS A 103 -24.97 2.19 -6.68
C LYS A 103 -24.58 0.78 -6.20
N ARG A 104 -23.31 0.64 -5.83
CA ARG A 104 -22.75 -0.60 -5.27
C ARG A 104 -22.89 -0.62 -3.75
N PHE A 105 -24.09 -0.35 -3.25
CA PHE A 105 -24.34 -0.42 -1.81
C PHE A 105 -24.29 -1.88 -1.33
N PRO A 106 -23.77 -2.14 -0.11
CA PRO A 106 -23.86 -3.43 0.55
C PRO A 106 -25.28 -4.01 0.43
N LEU A 107 -25.43 -5.28 0.04
CA LEU A 107 -26.76 -5.85 -0.16
C LEU A 107 -27.49 -6.11 1.17
N ARG A 108 -26.75 -6.34 2.25
CA ARG A 108 -27.30 -6.82 3.52
C ARG A 108 -28.32 -5.87 4.18
N PRO A 109 -28.09 -4.54 4.26
CA PRO A 109 -29.09 -3.63 4.83
C PRO A 109 -30.40 -3.57 4.03
N PHE A 110 -30.34 -3.92 2.74
CA PHE A 110 -31.46 -3.75 1.81
C PHE A 110 -32.24 -5.06 1.58
N ILE A 111 -31.56 -6.20 1.58
CA ILE A 111 -32.15 -7.50 1.20
C ILE A 111 -33.27 -7.96 2.13
N GLU A 112 -33.27 -7.49 3.38
CA GLU A 112 -34.29 -7.87 4.36
C GLU A 112 -35.64 -7.21 4.09
N HIS A 113 -35.65 -6.03 3.45
CA HIS A 113 -36.84 -5.17 3.38
C HIS A 113 -37.18 -4.68 1.97
N ILE A 114 -36.32 -4.90 0.97
CA ILE A 114 -36.61 -4.53 -0.42
C ILE A 114 -37.74 -5.39 -1.00
N ASP A 115 -38.71 -4.75 -1.66
CA ASP A 115 -39.82 -5.44 -2.32
C ASP A 115 -39.31 -6.31 -3.49
N VAL A 116 -39.74 -7.58 -3.51
CA VAL A 116 -39.46 -8.54 -4.58
C VAL A 116 -39.80 -8.01 -5.98
N LYS A 117 -40.88 -7.21 -6.10
CA LYS A 117 -41.31 -6.62 -7.37
C LYS A 117 -40.27 -5.65 -7.93
N ARG A 118 -39.45 -5.04 -7.08
CA ARG A 118 -38.37 -4.13 -7.48
C ARG A 118 -37.14 -4.87 -7.97
N ILE A 119 -36.96 -6.14 -7.61
CA ILE A 119 -35.82 -6.98 -8.05
C ILE A 119 -36.17 -7.74 -9.33
N PHE A 120 -37.43 -8.15 -9.48
CA PHE A 120 -37.91 -8.91 -10.64
C PHE A 120 -39.02 -8.14 -11.38
N PRO A 121 -38.73 -6.96 -11.97
CA PRO A 121 -39.72 -6.23 -12.74
C PRO A 121 -40.10 -7.03 -14.00
N GLY A 122 -41.40 -7.24 -14.25
CA GLY A 122 -41.91 -7.64 -15.56
C GLY A 122 -41.73 -9.12 -15.99
N ILE A 123 -41.59 -10.08 -15.07
CA ILE A 123 -41.32 -11.48 -15.45
C ILE A 123 -42.58 -12.26 -15.90
N GLY A 124 -43.78 -11.67 -15.90
CA GLY A 124 -45.03 -12.37 -16.28
C GLY A 124 -45.38 -13.59 -15.39
N GLN A 125 -44.57 -13.86 -14.37
CA GLN A 125 -44.75 -14.94 -13.42
C GLN A 125 -45.71 -14.52 -12.31
N SER A 126 -46.48 -15.50 -11.79
CA SER A 126 -47.35 -15.25 -10.65
C SER A 126 -46.56 -14.71 -9.46
N SER A 127 -47.17 -13.81 -8.70
CA SER A 127 -46.53 -13.16 -7.55
C SER A 127 -46.02 -14.17 -6.51
N GLN A 128 -46.66 -15.34 -6.42
CA GLN A 128 -46.25 -16.44 -5.54
C GLN A 128 -44.91 -17.08 -5.97
N VAL A 129 -44.69 -17.29 -7.27
CA VAL A 129 -43.44 -17.87 -7.79
C VAL A 129 -42.26 -16.92 -7.54
N LEU A 130 -42.46 -15.62 -7.79
CA LEU A 130 -41.45 -14.60 -7.53
C LEU A 130 -41.13 -14.50 -6.04
N ARG A 131 -42.14 -14.50 -5.16
CA ARG A 131 -41.94 -14.53 -3.70
C ARG A 131 -41.20 -15.78 -3.25
N ARG A 132 -41.49 -16.96 -3.81
CA ARG A 132 -40.79 -18.22 -3.50
C ARG A 132 -39.31 -18.16 -3.93
N ARG A 133 -39.03 -17.72 -5.17
CA ARG A 133 -37.67 -17.55 -5.68
C ARG A 133 -36.89 -16.54 -4.84
N TRP A 134 -37.51 -15.41 -4.51
CA TRP A 134 -36.91 -14.41 -3.63
C TRP A 134 -36.63 -14.94 -2.24
N ARG A 135 -37.57 -15.67 -1.63
CA ARG A 135 -37.36 -16.30 -0.32
C ARG A 135 -36.17 -17.24 -0.31
N ILE A 136 -36.00 -18.06 -1.35
CA ILE A 136 -34.87 -18.98 -1.48
C ILE A 136 -33.56 -18.21 -1.69
N LEU A 137 -33.54 -17.25 -2.61
CA LEU A 137 -32.35 -16.42 -2.89
C LEU A 137 -31.94 -15.62 -1.65
N ARG A 138 -32.90 -14.96 -0.99
CA ARG A 138 -32.73 -14.24 0.28
C ARG A 138 -32.20 -15.15 1.37
N LYS A 139 -32.80 -16.35 1.57
CA LYS A 139 -32.32 -17.31 2.57
C LYS A 139 -30.86 -17.70 2.29
N ARG A 140 -30.49 -17.95 1.04
CA ARG A 140 -29.13 -18.31 0.62
C ARG A 140 -28.13 -17.18 0.78
N LEU A 141 -28.51 -15.96 0.39
CA LEU A 141 -27.68 -14.78 0.56
C LEU A 141 -27.46 -14.51 2.05
N ILE A 142 -28.52 -14.53 2.87
CA ILE A 142 -28.43 -14.33 4.32
C ILE A 142 -27.64 -15.46 5.01
N SER A 143 -27.85 -16.73 4.65
CA SER A 143 -27.14 -17.87 5.26
C SER A 143 -25.68 -17.97 4.81
N GLY A 144 -25.39 -17.67 3.54
CA GLY A 144 -24.03 -17.61 3.00
C GLY A 144 -23.21 -16.44 3.59
N LEU A 145 -23.87 -15.30 3.85
CA LEU A 145 -23.32 -14.14 4.57
C LEU A 145 -23.10 -14.38 6.08
N GLY A 146 -23.53 -15.54 6.62
CA GLY A 146 -23.43 -15.88 8.04
C GLY A 146 -22.28 -16.83 8.38
N ALA A 147 -21.93 -17.75 7.48
CA ALA A 147 -20.92 -18.79 7.73
C ALA A 147 -19.53 -18.48 7.13
N ALA A 148 -19.45 -17.61 6.12
CA ALA A 148 -18.21 -17.20 5.45
C ALA A 148 -17.78 -15.77 5.83
N CYS A 149 -18.28 -15.25 6.96
CA CYS A 149 -17.97 -13.91 7.41
C CYS A 149 -17.48 -13.91 8.86
N SER A 150 -16.21 -14.25 9.01
CA SER A 150 -15.41 -13.67 10.10
C SER A 150 -15.39 -12.14 9.92
N LEU A 151 -15.13 -11.40 10.99
CA LEU A 151 -14.96 -9.93 10.97
C LEU A 151 -13.93 -9.45 9.90
N ALA A 152 -13.08 -10.36 9.41
CA ALA A 152 -12.08 -10.12 8.36
C ALA A 152 -12.61 -10.19 6.90
N ASP A 153 -13.81 -10.73 6.66
CA ASP A 153 -14.29 -11.08 5.29
C ASP A 153 -15.31 -10.08 4.70
N HIS A 154 -15.46 -8.89 5.31
CA HIS A 154 -16.45 -7.89 4.91
C HIS A 154 -16.25 -7.29 3.50
N GLY A 155 -15.16 -7.61 2.79
CA GLY A 155 -14.88 -7.09 1.43
C GLY A 155 -15.51 -7.87 0.27
N LEU A 156 -16.17 -9.01 0.54
CA LEU A 156 -16.88 -9.82 -0.46
C LEU A 156 -18.39 -9.60 -0.47
N GLU A 157 -18.85 -8.52 0.18
CA GLU A 157 -20.28 -8.28 0.34
C GLU A 157 -20.92 -8.03 -1.03
N THR A 158 -21.82 -8.94 -1.43
CA THR A 158 -22.68 -8.76 -2.60
C THR A 158 -23.34 -7.40 -2.51
N THR A 159 -23.40 -6.64 -3.61
CA THR A 159 -23.99 -5.31 -3.63
C THR A 159 -25.37 -5.31 -4.27
N LEU A 160 -26.16 -4.26 -4.03
CA LEU A 160 -27.43 -4.05 -4.73
C LEU A 160 -27.23 -4.00 -6.25
N GLY A 161 -26.14 -3.38 -6.73
CA GLY A 161 -25.79 -3.34 -8.14
C GLY A 161 -25.60 -4.72 -8.77
N ASP A 162 -25.17 -5.72 -8.00
CA ASP A 162 -25.00 -7.09 -8.50
C ASP A 162 -26.35 -7.79 -8.78
N LEU A 163 -27.45 -7.31 -8.19
CA LEU A 163 -28.80 -7.85 -8.46
C LEU A 163 -29.41 -7.32 -9.77
N ARG A 164 -28.78 -6.35 -10.44
CA ARG A 164 -29.26 -5.82 -11.73
C ARG A 164 -29.42 -6.88 -12.80
N PHE A 165 -28.57 -7.89 -12.80
CA PHE A 165 -28.63 -8.99 -13.76
C PHE A 165 -29.91 -9.82 -13.62
N LEU A 166 -30.58 -9.77 -12.47
CA LEU A 166 -31.89 -10.40 -12.26
C LEU A 166 -33.05 -9.58 -12.83
N LYS A 167 -32.83 -8.29 -13.13
CA LYS A 167 -33.82 -7.39 -13.75
C LYS A 167 -33.83 -7.48 -15.28
N ALA A 168 -32.73 -7.89 -15.89
CA ALA A 168 -32.63 -7.96 -17.34
C ALA A 168 -33.48 -9.13 -17.88
N THR A 169 -34.57 -8.81 -18.57
CA THR A 169 -35.47 -9.78 -19.23
C THR A 169 -34.81 -10.47 -20.43
N ARG A 170 -33.78 -9.87 -21.01
CA ARG A 170 -32.93 -10.48 -22.04
C ARG A 170 -31.70 -11.11 -21.37
N ARG A 171 -31.40 -12.38 -21.70
CA ARG A 171 -30.10 -13.00 -21.41
C ARG A 171 -29.02 -12.04 -21.91
N PRO A 172 -28.20 -11.40 -21.05
CA PRO A 172 -27.17 -10.51 -21.53
C PRO A 172 -26.18 -11.35 -22.35
N GLY A 173 -26.00 -11.01 -23.63
CA GLY A 173 -24.92 -11.57 -24.43
C GLY A 173 -23.59 -11.32 -23.73
N ARG A 174 -22.87 -12.39 -23.38
CA ARG A 174 -21.48 -12.42 -22.87
C ARG A 174 -21.03 -11.26 -21.95
N VAL A 175 -21.88 -10.71 -21.09
CA VAL A 175 -21.43 -9.78 -20.04
C VAL A 175 -20.83 -10.63 -18.91
N GLN A 176 -19.50 -10.64 -18.80
CA GLN A 176 -18.76 -11.21 -17.66
C GLN A 176 -18.98 -10.32 -16.42
N SER A 177 -20.14 -10.42 -15.80
CA SER A 177 -20.42 -9.72 -14.54
C SER A 177 -19.80 -10.46 -13.35
N ALA A 178 -19.30 -9.72 -12.35
CA ALA A 178 -18.85 -10.25 -11.05
C ALA A 178 -19.87 -11.22 -10.40
N TRP A 179 -21.18 -11.06 -10.68
CA TRP A 179 -22.24 -11.99 -10.31
C TRP A 179 -22.03 -13.44 -10.81
N ARG A 180 -21.47 -13.63 -12.02
CA ARG A 180 -21.20 -14.97 -12.57
C ARG A 180 -20.06 -15.68 -11.87
N ILE A 181 -19.13 -14.92 -11.28
CA ILE A 181 -17.94 -15.42 -10.57
C ILE A 181 -18.27 -15.64 -9.09
N HIS A 182 -18.89 -14.66 -8.42
CA HIS A 182 -19.15 -14.70 -6.98
C HIS A 182 -20.60 -15.08 -6.62
N GLY A 183 -21.61 -14.47 -7.26
CA GLY A 183 -23.02 -14.74 -6.99
C GLY A 183 -23.48 -16.14 -7.43
N LYS A 184 -22.90 -16.67 -8.52
CA LYS A 184 -23.17 -18.03 -9.00
C LYS A 184 -22.58 -19.08 -8.06
N ALA A 185 -21.39 -18.85 -7.51
CA ALA A 185 -20.76 -19.72 -6.51
C ALA A 185 -21.56 -19.77 -5.19
N VAL A 186 -22.16 -18.65 -4.78
CA VAL A 186 -23.10 -18.60 -3.63
C VAL A 186 -24.42 -19.33 -3.94
N ALA A 187 -24.84 -19.37 -5.22
CA ALA A 187 -26.08 -20.02 -5.64
C ALA A 187 -25.94 -21.52 -5.99
N SER A 188 -24.73 -22.01 -6.32
CA SER A 188 -24.46 -23.39 -6.71
C SER A 188 -23.47 -24.06 -5.73
N LYS A 189 -23.90 -25.15 -5.08
CA LYS A 189 -23.10 -25.95 -4.12
C LYS A 189 -21.74 -26.46 -4.63
N ALA A 190 -21.48 -26.43 -5.94
CA ALA A 190 -20.40 -27.19 -6.57
C ALA A 190 -19.06 -26.43 -6.79
N ALA A 191 -18.96 -25.13 -6.49
CA ALA A 191 -17.80 -24.32 -6.92
C ALA A 191 -16.75 -24.01 -5.84
N ILE A 192 -16.91 -24.51 -4.60
CA ILE A 192 -15.97 -24.21 -3.49
C ILE A 192 -14.90 -25.30 -3.31
N ALA A 193 -14.92 -26.35 -4.14
CA ALA A 193 -13.86 -27.33 -4.20
C ALA A 193 -12.92 -27.02 -5.38
N GLN A 194 -11.88 -26.21 -5.13
CA GLN A 194 -10.61 -26.18 -5.88
C GLN A 194 -9.65 -25.22 -5.15
N ARG A 195 -8.67 -25.79 -4.41
CA ARG A 195 -7.24 -25.97 -4.77
C ARG A 195 -6.39 -24.78 -4.31
N ASP A 196 -5.22 -25.09 -3.76
CA ASP A 196 -4.05 -24.20 -3.63
C ASP A 196 -3.60 -23.76 -5.02
N ALA A 197 -4.39 -22.89 -5.65
CA ALA A 197 -4.22 -22.50 -7.04
C ALA A 197 -3.15 -21.40 -7.16
N PRO A 198 -2.33 -21.43 -8.23
CA PRO A 198 -1.23 -20.49 -8.48
C PRO A 198 -1.71 -19.04 -8.42
N ALA A 199 -0.77 -18.11 -8.15
CA ALA A 199 -1.01 -16.68 -8.00
C ALA A 199 -1.99 -16.15 -9.06
N GLN A 200 -3.26 -16.02 -8.66
CA GLN A 200 -4.39 -15.71 -9.54
C GLN A 200 -4.15 -14.38 -10.26
N THR A 201 -4.53 -14.32 -11.54
CA THR A 201 -4.57 -13.07 -12.31
C THR A 201 -5.57 -12.10 -11.67
N MET A 202 -5.34 -10.79 -11.80
CA MET A 202 -6.28 -9.72 -11.39
C MET A 202 -7.68 -9.92 -11.95
N ARG A 203 -7.82 -10.60 -13.09
CA ARG A 203 -9.12 -10.94 -13.68
C ARG A 203 -10.00 -11.81 -12.77
N HIS A 204 -9.40 -12.50 -11.82
CA HIS A 204 -10.09 -13.34 -10.83
C HIS A 204 -10.19 -12.68 -9.46
N LEU A 205 -9.66 -11.47 -9.30
CA LEU A 205 -9.63 -10.74 -8.04
C LEU A 205 -10.61 -9.58 -8.05
N TYR A 206 -11.19 -9.30 -6.88
CA TYR A 206 -11.87 -8.04 -6.64
C TYR A 206 -10.86 -7.02 -6.11
N TRP A 207 -10.74 -5.88 -6.80
CA TRP A 207 -9.85 -4.79 -6.42
C TRP A 207 -10.58 -3.45 -6.52
N GLY A 208 -10.96 -2.89 -5.37
CA GLY A 208 -11.55 -1.55 -5.28
C GLY A 208 -12.81 -1.29 -6.11
N GLY A 209 -13.47 -2.33 -6.64
CA GLY A 209 -14.57 -2.18 -7.59
C GLY A 209 -14.16 -1.72 -9.00
N GLU A 210 -12.88 -1.86 -9.36
CA GLU A 210 -12.36 -1.33 -10.62
C GLU A 210 -12.91 -2.02 -11.88
N ARG A 211 -12.94 -1.27 -12.99
CA ARG A 211 -13.49 -1.72 -14.28
C ARG A 211 -12.53 -2.67 -15.00
N SER A 212 -13.06 -3.50 -15.90
CA SER A 212 -12.28 -4.46 -16.71
C SER A 212 -11.10 -3.84 -17.46
N ARG A 213 -11.23 -2.60 -17.96
CA ARG A 213 -10.14 -1.89 -18.66
C ARG A 213 -8.95 -1.57 -17.74
N LYS A 214 -9.22 -1.12 -16.51
CA LYS A 214 -8.17 -0.85 -15.51
C LYS A 214 -7.46 -2.14 -15.09
N ILE A 215 -8.22 -3.22 -14.91
CA ILE A 215 -7.66 -4.55 -14.63
C ILE A 215 -6.74 -5.00 -15.77
N ALA A 216 -7.16 -4.84 -17.03
CA ALA A 216 -6.33 -5.19 -18.18
C ALA A 216 -5.05 -4.35 -18.27
N PHE A 217 -5.15 -3.05 -18.01
CA PHE A 217 -3.99 -2.16 -17.94
C PHE A 217 -2.98 -2.63 -16.87
N TRP A 218 -3.48 -2.97 -15.67
CA TRP A 218 -2.64 -3.49 -14.59
C TRP A 218 -1.96 -4.80 -14.91
N GLU A 219 -2.66 -5.74 -15.53
CA GLU A 219 -2.05 -6.98 -15.98
C GLU A 219 -0.89 -6.70 -16.93
N LYS A 220 -1.09 -5.79 -17.90
CA LYS A 220 -0.03 -5.43 -18.83
C LYS A 220 1.16 -4.77 -18.15
N LEU A 221 0.92 -3.95 -17.13
CA LEU A 221 1.96 -3.33 -16.33
C LEU A 221 2.71 -4.37 -15.46
N ILE A 222 2.02 -5.34 -14.87
CA ILE A 222 2.62 -6.47 -14.15
C ILE A 222 3.49 -7.32 -15.09
N GLU A 223 3.01 -7.59 -16.30
CA GLU A 223 3.76 -8.33 -17.33
C GLU A 223 5.06 -7.61 -17.70
N ASN A 224 5.02 -6.29 -17.96
CA ASN A 224 6.23 -5.51 -18.28
C ASN A 224 7.19 -5.46 -17.09
N GLN A 225 6.69 -5.29 -15.86
CA GLN A 225 7.53 -5.36 -14.67
C GLN A 225 8.19 -6.74 -14.53
N ALA A 226 7.49 -7.84 -14.82
CA ALA A 226 8.07 -9.18 -14.79
C ALA A 226 9.15 -9.40 -15.87
N VAL A 227 9.03 -8.76 -17.03
CA VAL A 227 10.10 -8.74 -18.05
C VAL A 227 11.33 -8.01 -17.51
N GLU A 228 11.15 -6.81 -16.92
CA GLU A 228 12.22 -6.05 -16.27
C GLU A 228 12.94 -6.89 -15.18
N LEU A 229 12.16 -7.57 -14.34
CA LEU A 229 12.67 -8.50 -13.32
C LEU A 229 13.49 -9.63 -13.93
N SER A 230 13.02 -10.21 -15.03
CA SER A 230 13.72 -11.30 -15.73
C SER A 230 15.05 -10.81 -16.31
N GLU A 231 15.10 -9.59 -16.85
CA GLU A 231 16.33 -9.00 -17.39
C GLU A 231 17.36 -8.65 -16.31
N ILE A 232 16.93 -8.11 -15.16
CA ILE A 232 17.82 -7.88 -14.03
C ILE A 232 18.46 -9.20 -13.57
N ARG A 233 17.64 -10.24 -13.41
CA ARG A 233 18.09 -11.58 -13.04
C ARG A 233 19.08 -12.13 -14.07
N ARG A 234 18.70 -12.13 -15.35
CA ARG A 234 19.52 -12.62 -16.47
C ARG A 234 20.88 -11.93 -16.49
N LEU A 235 20.90 -10.60 -16.43
CA LEU A 235 22.16 -9.82 -16.42
C LEU A 235 23.01 -10.18 -15.20
N SER A 236 22.43 -10.26 -14.01
CA SER A 236 23.17 -10.53 -12.77
C SER A 236 23.86 -11.90 -12.82
N HIS A 237 23.16 -12.93 -13.32
CA HIS A 237 23.73 -14.26 -13.52
C HIS A 237 24.79 -14.28 -14.62
N GLU A 238 24.54 -13.60 -15.75
CA GLU A 238 25.50 -13.52 -16.85
C GLU A 238 26.80 -12.84 -16.41
N VAL A 239 26.69 -11.73 -15.68
CA VAL A 239 27.85 -11.03 -15.08
C VAL A 239 28.58 -11.95 -14.10
N SER A 240 27.85 -12.62 -13.19
CA SER A 240 28.48 -13.54 -12.23
C SER A 240 29.24 -14.66 -12.94
N SER A 241 28.63 -15.26 -13.96
CA SER A 241 29.22 -16.35 -14.73
C SER A 241 30.45 -15.91 -15.52
N ARG A 242 30.37 -14.78 -16.24
CA ARG A 242 31.46 -14.30 -17.09
C ARG A 242 32.65 -13.74 -16.30
N THR A 243 32.41 -13.18 -15.12
CA THR A 243 33.47 -12.62 -14.27
C THR A 243 34.03 -13.63 -13.26
N GLY A 244 33.32 -14.74 -13.05
CA GLY A 244 33.61 -15.69 -11.98
C GLY A 244 33.50 -15.06 -10.58
N ARG A 245 32.63 -14.06 -10.43
CA ARG A 245 32.42 -13.32 -9.16
C ARG A 245 31.03 -13.58 -8.60
N VAL A 246 30.91 -13.60 -7.27
CA VAL A 246 29.60 -13.46 -6.64
C VAL A 246 29.09 -12.05 -6.88
N VAL A 247 27.86 -11.94 -7.39
CA VAL A 247 27.21 -10.65 -7.64
C VAL A 247 26.33 -10.29 -6.45
N LEU A 248 26.60 -9.15 -5.82
CA LEU A 248 25.72 -8.54 -4.84
C LEU A 248 24.75 -7.59 -5.56
N SER A 249 23.51 -8.00 -5.72
CA SER A 249 22.48 -7.23 -6.43
C SER A 249 21.76 -6.31 -5.43
N TRP A 250 22.19 -5.05 -5.33
CA TRP A 250 21.67 -4.06 -4.37
C TRP A 250 20.57 -3.24 -5.01
N HIS A 251 19.37 -3.23 -4.44
CA HIS A 251 18.19 -2.56 -4.99
C HIS A 251 17.74 -1.41 -4.10
N ASN A 252 17.72 -0.18 -4.63
CA ASN A 252 17.30 0.98 -3.84
C ASN A 252 15.78 1.00 -3.60
N ALA A 253 15.39 1.09 -2.32
CA ALA A 253 14.01 0.98 -1.87
C ALA A 253 13.14 2.21 -2.19
N SER A 254 12.50 2.23 -3.35
CA SER A 254 11.34 3.08 -3.72
C SER A 254 11.02 2.95 -5.20
N VAL A 255 12.05 2.70 -6.02
CA VAL A 255 11.90 2.66 -7.47
C VAL A 255 12.45 1.35 -8.06
N GLY A 256 13.55 0.80 -7.51
CA GLY A 256 14.13 -0.48 -7.93
C GLY A 256 13.79 -1.69 -7.05
N ALA A 257 13.00 -1.51 -5.98
CA ALA A 257 12.76 -2.55 -4.97
C ALA A 257 12.12 -3.83 -5.53
N ALA A 258 11.23 -3.69 -6.52
CA ALA A 258 10.65 -4.85 -7.17
C ALA A 258 11.72 -5.72 -7.86
N GLY A 259 12.82 -5.11 -8.33
CA GLY A 259 13.99 -5.74 -8.92
C GLY A 259 14.51 -6.93 -8.11
N GLY A 260 14.63 -6.74 -6.79
CA GLY A 260 15.14 -7.78 -5.89
C GLY A 260 14.19 -8.96 -5.69
N TRP A 261 12.89 -8.80 -5.99
CA TRP A 261 11.92 -9.90 -5.86
C TRP A 261 12.06 -10.94 -6.96
N ALA A 262 12.75 -10.61 -8.06
CA ALA A 262 12.96 -11.47 -9.21
C ALA A 262 13.92 -12.63 -8.97
N LEU A 263 14.74 -12.57 -7.92
CA LEU A 263 15.84 -13.49 -7.73
C LEU A 263 15.37 -14.76 -7.00
N GLU A 264 15.92 -15.89 -7.44
CA GLU A 264 15.62 -17.20 -6.88
C GLU A 264 16.11 -17.32 -5.44
N ASP A 265 15.47 -18.23 -4.71
CA ASP A 265 15.99 -18.71 -3.43
C ASP A 265 17.34 -19.40 -3.66
N PHE A 266 18.26 -19.35 -2.69
CA PHE A 266 19.63 -19.83 -2.90
C PHE A 266 19.68 -21.27 -3.42
N ALA A 267 18.86 -22.16 -2.85
CA ALA A 267 18.81 -23.55 -3.25
C ALA A 267 18.55 -23.76 -4.75
N ALA A 268 17.77 -22.87 -5.38
CA ALA A 268 17.46 -22.95 -6.80
C ALA A 268 18.60 -22.42 -7.71
N GLN A 269 19.63 -21.78 -7.14
CA GLN A 269 20.84 -21.36 -7.87
C GLN A 269 21.90 -22.48 -7.94
N PHE A 270 21.72 -23.59 -7.22
CA PHE A 270 22.66 -24.72 -7.22
C PHE A 270 22.24 -25.83 -8.18
N PRO A 271 23.20 -26.48 -8.88
CA PRO A 271 22.92 -27.62 -9.76
C PRO A 271 22.29 -28.84 -9.07
N SER A 272 22.47 -28.99 -7.74
CA SER A 272 21.89 -30.10 -6.99
C SER A 272 21.55 -29.72 -5.54
N PRO A 273 20.53 -30.36 -4.93
CA PRO A 273 20.18 -30.17 -3.52
C PRO A 273 21.32 -30.54 -2.56
N ALA A 274 22.14 -31.53 -2.90
CA ALA A 274 23.29 -31.95 -2.09
C ALA A 274 24.33 -30.83 -1.99
N LEU A 275 24.62 -30.15 -3.11
CA LEU A 275 25.56 -29.03 -3.13
C LEU A 275 25.01 -27.81 -2.38
N SER A 276 23.71 -27.54 -2.50
CA SER A 276 23.03 -26.50 -1.71
C SER A 276 23.14 -26.78 -0.21
N SER A 277 22.90 -28.02 0.23
CA SER A 277 23.02 -28.41 1.64
C SER A 277 24.45 -28.25 2.17
N LEU A 278 25.45 -28.65 1.37
CA LEU A 278 26.86 -28.44 1.72
C LEU A 278 27.19 -26.96 1.84
N PHE A 279 26.73 -26.14 0.89
CA PHE A 279 26.91 -24.69 0.91
C PHE A 279 26.35 -24.06 2.20
N VAL A 280 25.12 -24.41 2.59
CA VAL A 280 24.48 -23.92 3.82
C VAL A 280 25.31 -24.24 5.06
N GLN A 281 25.83 -25.48 5.17
CA GLN A 281 26.68 -25.89 6.29
C GLN A 281 27.97 -25.07 6.37
N GLU A 282 28.63 -24.87 5.23
CA GLU A 282 29.88 -24.11 5.16
C GLU A 282 29.67 -22.61 5.40
N VAL A 283 28.53 -22.05 4.99
CA VAL A 283 28.14 -20.67 5.29
C VAL A 283 27.93 -20.46 6.78
N LEU A 284 27.27 -21.41 7.47
CA LEU A 284 27.06 -21.32 8.92
C LEU A 284 28.39 -21.35 9.69
N LYS A 285 29.35 -22.19 9.27
CA LYS A 285 30.70 -22.22 9.85
C LYS A 285 31.44 -20.90 9.62
N GLU A 286 31.47 -20.43 8.38
CA GLU A 286 32.10 -19.15 8.01
C GLU A 286 31.48 -17.97 8.78
N ALA A 287 30.16 -17.93 8.93
CA ALA A 287 29.48 -16.88 9.70
C ALA A 287 29.91 -16.87 11.18
N GLN A 288 30.13 -18.04 11.78
CA GLN A 288 30.66 -18.14 13.14
C GLN A 288 32.11 -17.65 13.24
N GLU A 289 32.93 -17.93 12.24
CA GLU A 289 34.33 -17.47 12.18
C GLU A 289 34.43 -15.96 11.97
N ILE A 290 33.66 -15.42 11.03
CA ILE A 290 33.53 -13.97 10.83
C ILE A 290 33.07 -13.33 12.13
N ARG A 291 32.02 -13.84 12.79
CA ARG A 291 31.51 -13.26 14.05
C ARG A 291 32.58 -13.12 15.15
N LYS A 292 33.58 -14.01 15.20
CA LYS A 292 34.68 -13.94 16.19
C LYS A 292 35.69 -12.83 15.89
N SER A 293 35.88 -12.49 14.62
CA SER A 293 36.90 -11.53 14.15
C SER A 293 36.30 -10.21 13.64
N PHE A 294 34.98 -10.14 13.50
CA PHE A 294 34.29 -9.02 12.87
C PHE A 294 34.38 -7.75 13.71
N ASP A 295 34.75 -6.65 13.06
CA ASP A 295 34.71 -5.33 13.69
C ASP A 295 33.27 -4.86 13.87
N ILE A 296 32.70 -5.24 15.02
CA ILE A 296 31.36 -4.84 15.45
C ILE A 296 31.25 -3.31 15.50
N SER A 297 32.32 -2.57 15.80
CA SER A 297 32.28 -1.11 15.90
C SER A 297 31.96 -0.46 14.56
N SER A 298 32.64 -0.89 13.48
CA SER A 298 32.36 -0.40 12.13
C SER A 298 30.92 -0.71 11.68
N ALA A 299 30.43 -1.92 11.94
CA ALA A 299 29.07 -2.31 11.60
C ALA A 299 28.01 -1.53 12.40
N MET A 300 28.26 -1.29 13.69
CA MET A 300 27.40 -0.47 14.53
C MET A 300 27.42 1.00 14.09
N GLY A 301 28.55 1.52 13.61
CA GLY A 301 28.63 2.85 13.00
C GLY A 301 27.75 2.98 11.76
N LEU A 302 27.72 1.97 10.89
CA LEU A 302 26.79 1.92 9.75
C LEU A 302 25.33 1.79 10.19
N CYS A 303 25.06 0.99 11.22
CA CYS A 303 23.72 0.85 11.80
C CYS A 303 23.22 2.20 12.34
N ALA A 304 24.07 2.95 13.03
CA ALA A 304 23.76 4.30 13.51
C ALA A 304 23.47 5.28 12.37
N MET A 305 24.30 5.29 11.32
CA MET A 305 24.05 6.11 10.13
C MET A 305 22.73 5.73 9.45
N ARG A 306 22.44 4.43 9.32
CA ARG A 306 21.16 3.93 8.80
C ARG A 306 19.99 4.38 9.68
N PHE A 307 20.16 4.36 11.00
CA PHE A 307 19.15 4.83 11.93
C PHE A 307 18.87 6.33 11.75
N GLU A 308 19.91 7.16 11.76
CA GLU A 308 19.80 8.62 11.64
C GLU A 308 19.17 9.04 10.30
N ARG A 309 19.60 8.41 9.19
CA ARG A 309 19.14 8.79 7.84
C ARG A 309 17.74 8.27 7.51
N LEU A 310 17.39 7.07 7.97
CA LEU A 310 16.17 6.39 7.53
C LEU A 310 15.15 6.21 8.66
N LEU A 311 15.58 5.66 9.79
CA LEU A 311 14.68 5.17 10.84
C LEU A 311 14.16 6.30 11.73
N ALA A 312 15.03 7.21 12.16
CA ALA A 312 14.68 8.31 13.05
C ALA A 312 13.68 9.30 12.42
N PRO A 313 13.83 9.73 11.15
CA PRO A 313 12.85 10.59 10.50
C PRO A 313 11.45 9.93 10.41
N LYS A 314 11.41 8.61 10.21
CA LYS A 314 10.16 7.84 10.18
C LYS A 314 9.49 7.77 11.53
N ALA A 315 10.26 7.51 12.59
CA ALA A 315 9.74 7.51 13.94
C ALA A 315 9.20 8.89 14.33
N ALA A 316 9.92 9.96 14.00
CA ALA A 316 9.50 11.34 14.25
C ALA A 316 8.17 11.64 13.54
N SER A 317 8.07 11.30 12.25
CA SER A 317 6.86 11.55 11.49
C SER A 317 5.66 10.70 11.95
N ALA A 318 5.87 9.45 12.36
CA ALA A 318 4.80 8.63 12.94
C ALA A 318 4.29 9.20 14.27
N VAL A 319 5.18 9.72 15.11
CA VAL A 319 4.82 10.41 16.36
C VAL A 319 4.03 11.69 16.05
N GLU A 320 4.51 12.52 15.13
CA GLU A 320 3.84 13.75 14.72
C GLU A 320 2.43 13.46 14.17
N HIS A 321 2.31 12.49 13.26
CA HIS A 321 1.02 12.07 12.74
C HIS A 321 0.08 11.56 13.85
N SER A 322 0.60 10.78 14.81
CA SER A 322 -0.18 10.32 15.97
C SER A 322 -0.66 11.48 16.85
N GLN A 323 0.19 12.48 17.08
CA GLN A 323 -0.17 13.69 17.85
C GLN A 323 -1.23 14.53 17.12
N ILE A 324 -1.08 14.72 15.80
CA ILE A 324 -2.08 15.42 14.98
C ILE A 324 -3.42 14.66 15.05
N CYS A 325 -3.41 13.34 14.88
CA CYS A 325 -4.62 12.53 15.01
C CYS A 325 -5.26 12.67 16.40
N ALA A 326 -4.44 12.66 17.47
CA ALA A 326 -4.91 12.81 18.84
C ALA A 326 -5.60 14.16 19.05
N LEU A 327 -5.04 15.26 18.53
CA LEU A 327 -5.63 16.60 18.60
C LEU A 327 -7.00 16.66 17.91
N PHE A 328 -7.14 16.03 16.74
CA PHE A 328 -8.44 15.97 16.07
C PHE A 328 -9.46 15.09 16.80
N THR A 329 -9.02 14.03 17.49
CA THR A 329 -9.92 13.19 18.29
C THR A 329 -10.30 13.78 19.65
N SER A 330 -9.49 14.70 20.21
CA SER A 330 -9.80 15.34 21.49
C SER A 330 -10.78 16.52 21.37
N CYS A 331 -10.98 17.04 20.15
CA CYS A 331 -12.00 18.07 19.87
C CYS A 331 -13.44 17.51 19.81
N ASP A 332 -13.61 16.18 19.80
CA ASP A 332 -14.92 15.50 19.75
C ASP A 332 -15.46 15.10 21.14
N GLY A 333 -14.90 15.65 22.22
CA GLY A 333 -15.46 15.48 23.56
C GLY A 333 -16.84 16.14 23.67
N PRO A 334 -17.82 15.56 24.39
CA PRO A 334 -19.08 16.24 24.63
C PRO A 334 -18.77 17.56 25.35
N ILE A 335 -19.22 18.67 24.77
CA ILE A 335 -19.33 19.94 25.51
C ILE A 335 -20.28 19.64 26.65
N ALA A 336 -19.73 19.41 27.84
CA ALA A 336 -20.51 19.43 29.06
C ALA A 336 -21.07 20.85 29.15
N ALA A 337 -22.38 20.97 28.97
CA ALA A 337 -23.11 22.15 29.37
C ALA A 337 -23.05 22.20 30.91
N GLU A 338 -21.98 22.80 31.44
CA GLU A 338 -21.99 23.31 32.80
C GLU A 338 -22.49 24.74 32.74
N ASP A 339 -23.76 24.91 33.08
CA ASP A 339 -24.34 26.19 33.45
C ASP A 339 -23.64 26.70 34.71
N GLY A 340 -22.81 27.76 34.58
CA GLY A 340 -22.18 28.44 35.70
C GLY A 340 -21.63 29.82 35.28
N PRO A 341 -21.93 30.90 36.02
CA PRO A 341 -21.74 32.25 35.51
C PRO A 341 -20.29 32.74 35.63
N CYS A 342 -19.81 33.34 34.54
CA CYS A 342 -18.80 34.40 34.46
C CYS A 342 -17.74 34.46 35.58
N GLY A 343 -16.60 33.78 35.36
CA GLY A 343 -15.34 34.06 36.04
C GLY A 343 -14.24 34.35 35.02
N ARG A 344 -13.75 35.60 34.96
CA ARG A 344 -12.62 36.01 34.12
C ARG A 344 -11.37 35.23 34.53
N GLY A 345 -10.82 34.42 33.63
CA GLY A 345 -9.52 33.77 33.75
C GLY A 345 -9.00 33.40 32.37
N GLY A 346 -7.84 33.94 32.00
CA GLY A 346 -7.33 33.96 30.63
C GLY A 346 -7.16 32.59 29.97
N LEU A 347 -7.61 32.52 28.71
CA LEU A 347 -7.21 31.49 27.76
C LEU A 347 -5.71 31.64 27.44
N PRO A 348 -4.90 30.57 27.44
CA PRO A 348 -3.59 30.61 26.84
C PRO A 348 -3.76 30.57 25.31
N LEU A 349 -3.20 31.59 24.67
CA LEU A 349 -3.07 31.75 23.23
C LEU A 349 -2.59 30.45 22.56
N ALA A 350 -3.32 30.03 21.53
CA ALA A 350 -2.88 29.04 20.56
C ALA A 350 -1.49 29.41 19.99
N PRO A 351 -0.53 28.46 19.88
CA PRO A 351 0.71 28.75 19.17
C PRO A 351 0.41 28.88 17.67
N ARG A 352 0.83 30.02 17.12
CA ARG A 352 0.77 30.38 15.70
C ARG A 352 1.23 29.23 14.80
N LEU A 353 0.38 28.89 13.84
CA LEU A 353 0.73 28.16 12.62
C LEU A 353 2.02 28.71 12.01
N TRP A 354 3.03 27.85 11.87
CA TRP A 354 4.19 28.13 11.03
C TRP A 354 3.83 27.83 9.57
N SER A 355 3.68 28.88 8.78
CA SER A 355 3.71 28.81 7.32
C SER A 355 5.14 28.53 6.87
N TRP A 356 5.42 27.35 6.33
CA TRP A 356 6.65 27.09 5.59
C TRP A 356 6.41 27.41 4.11
N THR A 357 6.55 28.68 3.73
CA THR A 357 6.76 29.05 2.33
C THR A 357 8.22 28.81 2.02
N GLY A 358 8.49 27.83 1.16
CA GLY A 358 9.83 27.54 0.68
C GLY A 358 10.42 28.73 -0.06
N GLN A 359 11.43 29.38 0.53
CA GLN A 359 12.49 30.10 -0.19
C GLN A 359 13.77 30.04 0.65
N GLY A 360 14.87 29.63 0.01
CA GLY A 360 16.15 29.45 0.66
C GLY A 360 16.91 30.75 0.91
N LYS A 361 17.70 30.78 1.99
CA LYS A 361 19.10 31.25 2.02
C LYS A 361 19.65 31.20 3.45
N ARG A 362 20.88 30.66 3.54
CA ARG A 362 21.98 30.87 4.51
C ARG A 362 21.65 31.42 5.91
N ARG A 363 22.08 30.68 6.95
CA ARG A 363 22.67 31.06 8.25
C ARG A 363 22.66 29.81 9.15
N ASP A 364 23.55 29.49 10.08
CA ASP A 364 24.87 29.97 10.51
C ASP A 364 25.53 28.79 11.26
N GLU A 365 26.83 28.57 11.08
CA GLU A 365 27.58 27.37 11.53
C GLU A 365 27.93 27.31 13.03
N ARG A 366 27.32 28.12 13.90
CA ARG A 366 27.76 28.22 15.31
C ARG A 366 26.99 27.38 16.33
N SER A 367 25.94 26.67 15.93
CA SER A 367 25.18 25.77 16.83
C SER A 367 25.54 24.28 16.69
N ALA A 368 26.39 23.92 15.72
CA ALA A 368 26.77 22.53 15.42
C ALA A 368 28.02 22.02 16.18
N SER A 369 28.70 22.89 16.93
CA SER A 369 29.95 22.59 17.64
C SER A 369 29.77 22.07 19.08
N ALA A 370 28.61 22.30 19.71
CA ALA A 370 28.36 21.89 21.09
C ALA A 370 27.87 20.42 21.27
N LEU A 371 27.66 19.67 20.17
CA LEU A 371 27.16 18.29 20.20
C LEU A 371 28.20 17.22 19.78
N ARG A 372 29.49 17.59 19.62
CA ARG A 372 30.52 16.70 19.06
C ARG A 372 31.43 15.98 20.06
N ALA A 373 31.15 16.05 21.36
CA ALA A 373 31.97 15.33 22.34
C ALA A 373 31.09 14.49 23.27
N HIS A 374 30.68 13.30 22.82
CA HIS A 374 30.48 12.12 23.67
C HIS A 374 30.33 10.85 22.82
N THR A 375 31.44 10.15 22.64
CA THR A 375 31.52 8.78 22.14
C THR A 375 31.00 7.79 23.18
N SER A 376 29.69 7.54 23.18
CA SER A 376 29.14 6.23 23.62
C SER A 376 27.74 6.04 23.03
N SER A 377 27.63 5.18 22.02
CA SER A 377 26.40 4.89 21.28
C SER A 377 25.30 4.21 22.10
N ARG A 378 25.47 4.00 23.41
CA ARG A 378 24.39 3.50 24.29
C ARG A 378 23.58 4.59 25.00
N VAL A 379 24.07 5.83 25.06
CA VAL A 379 23.48 6.86 25.94
C VAL A 379 22.41 7.72 25.24
N LEU A 380 22.47 7.87 23.91
CA LEU A 380 21.51 8.70 23.14
C LEU A 380 20.20 7.98 22.73
N TYR A 381 20.14 6.66 22.80
CA TYR A 381 18.97 5.88 22.33
C TYR A 381 17.87 5.72 23.37
N LYS A 382 18.25 5.60 24.66
CA LYS A 382 17.28 5.46 25.76
C LYS A 382 16.37 6.68 25.94
N PRO A 383 16.80 7.94 25.80
CA PRO A 383 15.93 9.09 26.03
C PRO A 383 14.77 9.21 25.03
N ILE A 384 15.00 8.92 23.74
CA ILE A 384 13.94 8.95 22.71
C ILE A 384 12.96 7.79 22.93
N ILE A 385 13.47 6.57 23.15
CA ILE A 385 12.64 5.39 23.43
C ILE A 385 11.91 5.51 24.78
N ARG A 386 12.48 6.20 25.79
CA ARG A 386 11.85 6.45 27.10
C ARG A 386 10.86 7.62 27.09
N ARG A 387 11.04 8.64 26.24
CA ARG A 387 10.08 9.75 26.09
C ARG A 387 8.81 9.36 25.32
N ILE A 388 8.77 8.18 24.68
CA ILE A 388 7.64 7.69 23.87
C ILE A 388 6.88 6.56 24.59
N LYS A 389 6.95 6.45 25.93
CA LYS A 389 6.11 5.51 26.68
C LYS A 389 4.78 6.14 27.10
N GLY A 390 3.73 5.82 26.34
CA GLY A 390 2.30 6.13 26.57
C GLY A 390 1.73 6.96 25.41
N PRO A 391 0.70 6.50 24.66
CA PRO A 391 -0.48 5.76 25.11
C PRO A 391 -0.57 4.32 24.60
N GLN A 392 -1.55 3.58 25.13
CA GLN A 392 -1.82 2.16 24.87
C GLN A 392 -2.16 1.87 23.40
N SER A 393 -1.73 0.68 22.97
CA SER A 393 -1.94 0.10 21.64
C SER A 393 -3.42 0.07 21.25
N PHE A 394 -3.80 0.82 20.21
CA PHE A 394 -5.14 0.69 19.63
C PHE A 394 -5.22 -0.34 18.50
N LEU A 395 -4.12 -0.80 17.88
CA LEU A 395 -4.22 -1.57 16.61
C LEU A 395 -3.96 -3.08 16.65
N LEU A 396 -3.83 -3.69 17.83
CA LEU A 396 -4.12 -5.13 17.95
C LEU A 396 -5.59 -5.40 18.33
N LYS A 397 -6.34 -4.35 18.71
CA LYS A 397 -7.79 -4.38 18.97
C LYS A 397 -8.42 -3.01 18.66
N GLU A 398 -8.29 -2.51 17.43
CA GLU A 398 -9.24 -1.48 17.02
C GLU A 398 -10.56 -2.24 16.83
N PRO A 399 -11.62 -1.92 17.58
CA PRO A 399 -12.92 -2.52 17.29
C PRO A 399 -13.25 -2.15 15.85
N ALA A 400 -13.41 -3.17 15.01
CA ALA A 400 -13.75 -3.06 13.58
C ALA A 400 -14.96 -2.15 13.30
N ASN A 401 -15.71 -1.77 14.33
CA ASN A 401 -16.83 -0.85 14.31
C ASN A 401 -16.49 0.57 13.83
N ARG A 402 -15.27 1.12 14.00
CA ARG A 402 -14.97 2.47 13.48
C ARG A 402 -14.78 2.51 11.96
N ASN A 403 -14.26 1.42 11.37
CA ASN A 403 -14.10 1.31 9.91
C ASN A 403 -15.34 0.73 9.20
N ALA A 404 -16.32 0.23 9.94
CA ALA A 404 -17.55 -0.32 9.38
C ALA A 404 -18.55 0.76 8.92
N ASN A 405 -18.45 1.98 9.47
CA ASN A 405 -19.43 3.06 9.25
C ASN A 405 -19.00 4.10 8.20
N ALA A 406 -17.77 4.05 7.71
CA ALA A 406 -17.36 4.85 6.56
C ALA A 406 -17.60 4.05 5.28
N ASN A 407 -18.11 4.71 4.23
CA ASN A 407 -18.30 4.09 2.92
C ASN A 407 -17.03 3.30 2.55
N LYS A 408 -17.16 2.04 2.09
CA LYS A 408 -16.03 1.12 1.82
C LYS A 408 -15.02 1.60 0.76
N HIS A 409 -15.18 2.82 0.25
CA HIS A 409 -14.30 3.51 -0.70
C HIS A 409 -13.93 4.93 -0.24
N GLU A 410 -14.52 5.44 0.84
CA GLU A 410 -14.20 6.74 1.41
C GLU A 410 -13.55 6.49 2.77
N TRP A 411 -12.25 6.75 2.83
CA TRP A 411 -11.49 6.66 4.05
C TRP A 411 -11.69 7.97 4.81
N PRO A 412 -12.27 7.97 6.03
CA PRO A 412 -12.34 9.17 6.83
C PRO A 412 -10.92 9.49 7.29
N GLY A 413 -10.34 10.59 6.79
CA GLY A 413 -9.00 11.06 7.14
C GLY A 413 -8.15 11.46 5.94
N ALA A 414 -7.08 12.22 6.19
CA ALA A 414 -6.23 12.80 5.15
C ALA A 414 -5.38 11.78 4.38
N LEU A 415 -5.26 10.53 4.86
CA LEU A 415 -4.42 9.47 4.29
C LEU A 415 -5.17 8.15 4.17
N SER A 416 -4.80 7.33 3.16
CA SER A 416 -5.34 5.98 2.96
C SER A 416 -4.87 5.01 4.06
N PRO A 417 -5.63 3.94 4.39
CA PRO A 417 -5.34 3.09 5.55
C PRO A 417 -3.93 2.48 5.58
N HIS A 418 -3.37 2.14 4.41
CA HIS A 418 -2.01 1.62 4.34
C HIS A 418 -0.96 2.68 4.67
N GLN A 419 -1.23 3.95 4.39
CA GLN A 419 -0.33 5.07 4.68
C GLN A 419 -0.35 5.46 6.18
N ARG A 420 -1.32 4.96 6.96
CA ARG A 420 -1.42 5.16 8.41
C ARG A 420 -0.56 4.13 9.15
N ILE A 421 0.75 4.32 9.13
CA ILE A 421 1.67 3.47 9.91
C ILE A 421 1.64 3.94 11.36
N SER A 422 1.31 3.04 12.29
CA SER A 422 1.28 3.40 13.71
C SER A 422 2.69 3.57 14.26
N THR A 423 2.83 4.41 15.30
CA THR A 423 4.10 4.58 16.00
C THR A 423 4.63 3.25 16.52
N GLU A 424 3.77 2.36 17.04
CA GLU A 424 4.20 1.04 17.52
C GLU A 424 4.74 0.17 16.39
N GLN A 425 4.12 0.20 15.20
CA GLN A 425 4.60 -0.55 14.04
C GLN A 425 5.98 -0.08 13.59
N VAL A 426 6.19 1.25 13.54
CA VAL A 426 7.49 1.82 13.20
C VAL A 426 8.54 1.43 14.24
N LEU A 427 8.23 1.56 15.53
CA LEU A 427 9.17 1.23 16.62
C LEU A 427 9.52 -0.27 16.64
N ALA A 428 8.53 -1.15 16.47
CA ALA A 428 8.75 -2.60 16.41
C ALA A 428 9.63 -2.98 15.20
N TRP A 429 9.41 -2.33 14.05
CA TRP A 429 10.25 -2.51 12.88
C TRP A 429 11.69 -2.02 13.12
N ILE A 430 11.86 -0.84 13.72
CA ILE A 430 13.17 -0.29 14.09
C ILE A 430 13.92 -1.23 15.03
N GLU A 431 13.25 -1.71 16.07
CA GLU A 431 13.84 -2.63 17.05
C GLU A 431 14.27 -3.94 16.38
N LYS A 432 13.41 -4.52 15.53
CA LYS A 432 13.73 -5.72 14.77
C LYS A 432 14.94 -5.48 13.87
N SER A 433 14.91 -4.42 13.06
CA SER A 433 16.01 -4.07 12.15
C SER A 433 17.32 -3.85 12.90
N HIS A 434 17.29 -3.17 14.05
CA HIS A 434 18.50 -2.93 14.84
C HIS A 434 19.09 -4.23 15.41
N LYS A 435 18.24 -5.14 15.90
CA LYS A 435 18.69 -6.42 16.48
C LYS A 435 19.34 -7.34 15.46
N THR A 436 18.85 -7.34 14.22
CA THR A 436 19.32 -8.29 13.19
C THR A 436 20.33 -7.71 12.22
N TRP A 437 20.64 -6.41 12.30
CA TRP A 437 21.45 -5.74 11.28
C TRP A 437 22.86 -6.33 11.14
N VAL A 438 23.58 -6.42 12.27
CA VAL A 438 24.96 -6.92 12.32
C VAL A 438 25.03 -8.39 11.91
N ASP A 439 24.14 -9.22 12.44
CA ASP A 439 24.11 -10.64 12.11
C ASP A 439 23.80 -10.89 10.64
N GLY A 440 22.91 -10.10 10.03
CA GLY A 440 22.65 -10.23 8.61
C GLY A 440 23.79 -9.73 7.71
N LEU A 441 24.59 -8.74 8.14
CA LEU A 441 25.83 -8.38 7.44
C LEU A 441 26.86 -9.52 7.50
N ILE A 442 27.03 -10.13 8.67
CA ILE A 442 27.91 -11.30 8.83
C ILE A 442 27.44 -12.43 7.92
N LEU A 443 26.13 -12.70 7.87
CA LEU A 443 25.55 -13.71 7.00
C LEU A 443 25.77 -13.39 5.52
N LEU A 444 25.58 -12.14 5.09
CA LEU A 444 25.88 -11.70 3.73
C LEU A 444 27.34 -11.96 3.35
N PHE A 445 28.29 -11.66 4.25
CA PHE A 445 29.71 -11.89 4.02
C PHE A 445 30.04 -13.37 3.91
N ALA A 446 29.47 -14.20 4.79
CA ALA A 446 29.66 -15.64 4.76
C ALA A 446 29.11 -16.26 3.46
N LEU A 447 27.90 -15.87 3.04
CA LEU A 447 27.29 -16.28 1.77
C LEU A 447 28.18 -15.90 0.58
N ALA A 448 28.68 -14.66 0.55
CA ALA A 448 29.52 -14.17 -0.54
C ALA A 448 30.87 -14.89 -0.59
N ASN A 449 31.53 -15.09 0.55
CA ASN A 449 32.84 -15.74 0.62
C ASN A 449 32.77 -17.21 0.22
N GLN A 450 31.80 -17.96 0.75
CA GLN A 450 31.60 -19.35 0.36
C GLN A 450 31.16 -19.48 -1.09
N GLY A 451 30.32 -18.56 -1.56
CA GLY A 451 29.89 -18.51 -2.95
C GLY A 451 31.09 -18.32 -3.88
N GLN A 452 31.99 -17.42 -3.51
CA GLN A 452 33.21 -17.16 -4.27
C GLN A 452 34.14 -18.38 -4.28
N ARG A 453 34.23 -19.16 -3.20
CA ARG A 453 35.00 -20.43 -3.19
C ARG A 453 34.38 -21.48 -4.10
N MET A 454 33.05 -21.57 -4.17
CA MET A 454 32.37 -22.49 -5.08
C MET A 454 32.51 -22.07 -6.56
N LEU A 455 32.48 -20.76 -6.85
CA LEU A 455 32.79 -20.24 -8.18
C LEU A 455 34.25 -20.49 -8.58
N ASP A 456 35.20 -20.16 -7.70
CA ASP A 456 36.64 -20.35 -7.94
C ASP A 456 36.97 -21.83 -8.20
N SER A 457 36.21 -22.78 -7.62
CA SER A 457 36.37 -24.22 -7.82
C SER A 457 35.51 -24.81 -8.95
N GLY A 458 34.74 -23.98 -9.66
CA GLY A 458 33.87 -24.41 -10.77
C GLY A 458 32.68 -25.29 -10.35
N LYS A 459 32.34 -25.35 -9.05
CA LYS A 459 31.22 -26.17 -8.54
C LYS A 459 29.85 -25.57 -8.90
N ILE A 460 29.78 -24.26 -9.04
CA ILE A 460 28.60 -23.52 -9.48
C ILE A 460 28.99 -22.57 -10.61
N PRO A 461 28.08 -22.31 -11.58
CA PRO A 461 28.38 -21.43 -12.70
C PRO A 461 28.19 -19.94 -12.39
N SER A 462 27.39 -19.60 -11.37
CA SER A 462 27.05 -18.23 -10.97
C SER A 462 26.45 -18.22 -9.57
N LEU A 463 26.54 -17.09 -8.85
CA LEU A 463 25.79 -16.84 -7.62
C LEU A 463 25.42 -15.36 -7.52
N VAL A 464 24.14 -15.09 -7.23
CA VAL A 464 23.61 -13.73 -7.06
C VAL A 464 22.95 -13.61 -5.68
N LEU A 465 23.36 -12.58 -4.93
CA LEU A 465 22.85 -12.28 -3.59
C LEU A 465 22.01 -10.97 -3.63
N PRO A 466 20.67 -11.05 -3.71
CA PRO A 466 19.79 -9.88 -3.68
C PRO A 466 19.74 -9.19 -2.32
N TRP A 467 19.77 -7.86 -2.33
CA TRP A 467 19.51 -7.07 -1.13
C TRP A 467 18.70 -5.81 -1.45
N ILE A 468 17.52 -5.68 -0.84
CA ILE A 468 16.71 -4.46 -0.91
C ILE A 468 16.93 -3.65 0.37
N ASP A 469 17.44 -2.44 0.22
CA ASP A 469 17.49 -1.43 1.28
C ASP A 469 17.40 -0.03 0.69
N LYS A 470 17.30 0.99 1.53
CA LYS A 470 17.37 2.39 1.10
C LYS A 470 18.81 2.86 0.99
N PHE A 471 19.59 2.33 0.05
CA PHE A 471 21.02 2.67 -0.09
C PHE A 471 21.27 4.16 -0.35
N PHE A 472 20.35 4.84 -1.04
CA PHE A 472 20.47 6.25 -1.37
C PHE A 472 19.12 6.99 -1.26
N ILE A 473 19.11 8.14 -0.59
CA ILE A 473 17.96 9.03 -0.41
C ILE A 473 18.32 10.38 -1.03
N SER A 474 17.70 10.70 -2.17
CA SER A 474 18.02 11.91 -2.95
C SER A 474 17.91 13.22 -2.16
N SER A 475 17.12 13.27 -1.09
CA SER A 475 16.96 14.43 -0.21
C SER A 475 18.08 14.61 0.83
N GLN A 476 18.88 13.58 1.15
CA GLN A 476 19.91 13.64 2.19
C GLN A 476 21.34 13.69 1.65
N ARG A 477 21.52 13.47 0.33
CA ARG A 477 22.74 13.66 -0.48
C ARG A 477 24.06 13.35 0.24
N ARG A 478 24.63 14.33 0.96
CA ARG A 478 25.93 14.20 1.66
C ARG A 478 25.97 13.07 2.69
N ALA A 479 24.89 12.88 3.46
CA ALA A 479 24.82 11.81 4.44
C ALA A 479 24.82 10.43 3.77
N ASP A 480 24.12 10.30 2.64
CA ASP A 480 24.04 9.04 1.90
C ASP A 480 25.31 8.70 1.13
N VAL A 481 26.03 9.70 0.59
CA VAL A 481 27.37 9.49 0.02
C VAL A 481 28.28 8.84 1.06
N THR A 482 28.31 9.38 2.27
CA THR A 482 29.14 8.87 3.37
C THR A 482 28.72 7.46 3.79
N TYR A 483 27.41 7.22 3.87
CA TYR A 483 26.87 5.90 4.20
C TYR A 483 27.26 4.87 3.12
N LEU A 484 27.05 5.19 1.85
CA LEU A 484 27.34 4.29 0.72
C LEU A 484 28.84 4.00 0.64
N GLU A 485 29.70 5.00 0.83
CA GLU A 485 31.15 4.85 0.92
C GLU A 485 31.56 3.84 2.01
N ARG A 486 31.04 4.03 3.23
CA ARG A 486 31.36 3.16 4.36
C ARG A 486 30.82 1.74 4.17
N LEU A 487 29.62 1.61 3.61
CA LEU A 487 29.03 0.31 3.32
C LEU A 487 29.86 -0.44 2.28
N PHE A 488 30.26 0.24 1.22
CA PHE A 488 31.13 -0.34 0.19
C PHE A 488 32.48 -0.77 0.75
N ARG A 489 33.12 0.07 1.58
CA ARG A 489 34.41 -0.26 2.23
C ARG A 489 34.27 -1.45 3.18
N LEU A 490 33.20 -1.50 3.96
CA LEU A 490 32.94 -2.62 4.85
C LEU A 490 32.74 -3.92 4.05
N ALA A 491 31.93 -3.89 2.98
CA ALA A 491 31.75 -5.03 2.10
C ALA A 491 33.09 -5.46 1.46
N SER A 492 33.88 -4.51 0.98
CA SER A 492 35.18 -4.81 0.34
C SER A 492 36.22 -5.37 1.29
N ALA A 493 36.16 -5.02 2.58
CA ALA A 493 37.05 -5.55 3.59
C ALA A 493 36.69 -6.98 4.02
N ASN A 494 35.42 -7.39 3.87
CA ASN A 494 34.92 -8.67 4.40
C ASN A 494 34.50 -9.68 3.32
N ILE A 495 34.35 -9.23 2.07
CA ILE A 495 33.95 -10.07 0.95
C ILE A 495 35.14 -10.27 0.02
N ARG A 496 35.44 -11.52 -0.29
CA ARG A 496 36.46 -11.87 -1.28
C ARG A 496 35.96 -11.47 -2.67
N LYS A 497 36.71 -10.59 -3.34
CA LYS A 497 36.47 -10.19 -4.73
C LYS A 497 35.03 -9.65 -4.96
N PRO A 498 34.60 -8.60 -4.23
CA PRO A 498 33.22 -8.12 -4.31
C PRO A 498 32.88 -7.61 -5.71
N LEU A 499 31.71 -7.95 -6.22
CA LEU A 499 31.13 -7.34 -7.41
C LEU A 499 29.70 -6.92 -7.10
N ILE A 500 29.45 -5.61 -7.05
CA ILE A 500 28.19 -5.03 -6.62
C ILE A 500 27.50 -4.39 -7.82
N LEU A 501 26.25 -4.78 -8.05
CA LEU A 501 25.35 -4.14 -9.00
C LEU A 501 24.30 -3.35 -8.22
N LEU A 502 24.41 -2.02 -8.26
CA LEU A 502 23.46 -1.10 -7.64
C LEU A 502 22.37 -0.71 -8.64
N TRP A 503 21.16 -1.17 -8.38
CA TRP A 503 19.96 -0.90 -9.15
C TRP A 503 19.18 0.26 -8.55
N ASP A 504 19.07 1.34 -9.32
CA ASP A 504 18.24 2.49 -9.02
C ASP A 504 17.45 2.87 -10.26
N ASP A 505 16.22 3.31 -10.08
CA ASP A 505 15.28 3.56 -11.15
C ASP A 505 14.75 5.00 -11.10
N THR A 506 15.67 5.94 -10.98
CA THR A 506 15.39 7.36 -10.80
C THR A 506 14.37 7.96 -11.79
N SER A 507 13.44 8.75 -11.27
CA SER A 507 12.45 9.54 -12.02
C SER A 507 13.01 10.86 -12.58
N HIS A 508 14.31 11.14 -12.42
CA HIS A 508 14.95 12.38 -12.87
C HIS A 508 15.92 12.16 -14.04
N SER A 509 15.63 12.76 -15.20
CA SER A 509 16.36 12.53 -16.48
C SER A 509 17.74 13.16 -16.55
N LYS A 510 17.83 14.43 -16.14
CA LYS A 510 18.91 15.30 -16.61
C LYS A 510 20.17 15.21 -15.75
N VAL A 511 20.01 15.07 -14.44
CA VAL A 511 21.12 14.95 -13.48
C VAL A 511 20.63 14.13 -12.29
N PRO A 512 20.64 12.78 -12.38
CA PRO A 512 20.20 11.96 -11.27
C PRO A 512 21.12 12.18 -10.07
N SER A 513 20.54 12.45 -8.89
CA SER A 513 21.33 12.74 -7.68
C SER A 513 22.28 11.59 -7.31
N LEU A 514 21.91 10.36 -7.65
CA LEU A 514 22.78 9.20 -7.50
C LEU A 514 24.00 9.28 -8.44
N GLY A 515 23.83 9.70 -9.70
CA GLY A 515 24.96 9.88 -10.63
C GLY A 515 26.02 10.83 -10.08
N LEU A 516 25.60 12.01 -9.61
CA LEU A 516 26.50 12.99 -8.97
C LEU A 516 27.18 12.45 -7.71
N ALA A 517 26.44 11.71 -6.89
CA ALA A 517 26.98 11.09 -5.68
C ALA A 517 28.07 10.07 -6.03
N LEU A 518 27.87 9.32 -7.12
CA LEU A 518 28.81 8.31 -7.58
C LEU A 518 30.06 8.91 -8.23
N GLU A 519 29.95 10.05 -8.91
CA GLU A 519 31.12 10.84 -9.36
C GLU A 519 31.97 11.32 -8.19
N ASP A 520 31.35 11.86 -7.13
CA ASP A 520 32.05 12.29 -5.91
C ASP A 520 32.77 11.10 -5.24
N LEU A 521 32.13 9.93 -5.20
CA LEU A 521 32.77 8.70 -4.70
C LEU A 521 33.94 8.25 -5.58
N ALA A 522 33.81 8.33 -6.90
CA ALA A 522 34.90 8.03 -7.83
C ALA A 522 36.08 9.00 -7.65
N GLY A 523 35.82 10.30 -7.48
CA GLY A 523 36.83 11.32 -7.18
C GLY A 523 37.56 11.10 -5.84
N ARG A 524 36.93 10.37 -4.91
CA ARG A 524 37.54 9.92 -3.64
C ARG A 524 38.27 8.58 -3.75
N GLY A 525 38.43 8.04 -4.96
CA GLY A 525 39.16 6.81 -5.23
C GLY A 525 38.35 5.52 -5.03
N LEU A 526 37.02 5.58 -4.94
CA LEU A 526 36.24 4.34 -4.94
C LEU A 526 36.22 3.71 -6.34
N PRO A 527 36.43 2.38 -6.46
CA PRO A 527 36.45 1.65 -7.73
C PRO A 527 35.03 1.47 -8.28
N PHE A 528 34.43 2.58 -8.71
CA PHE A 528 33.06 2.66 -9.18
C PHE A 528 32.97 2.95 -10.70
N ARG A 529 31.88 2.46 -11.33
CA ARG A 529 31.50 2.72 -12.73
C ARG A 529 30.00 2.95 -12.88
N ALA A 530 29.61 4.07 -13.47
CA ALA A 530 28.23 4.34 -13.84
C ALA A 530 27.93 3.80 -15.25
N ILE A 531 26.71 3.32 -15.47
CA ILE A 531 26.23 2.88 -16.77
C ILE A 531 24.88 3.57 -17.04
N GLY A 532 24.67 3.98 -18.28
CA GLY A 532 23.42 4.55 -18.73
C GLY A 532 23.15 5.93 -18.16
N ILE A 533 21.92 6.15 -17.70
CA ILE A 533 21.48 7.44 -17.14
C ILE A 533 22.38 7.97 -15.99
N PHE A 534 23.09 7.08 -15.31
CA PHE A 534 23.98 7.45 -14.21
C PHE A 534 25.36 7.88 -14.71
N ASP A 535 25.74 7.53 -15.94
CA ASP A 535 26.97 8.00 -16.56
C ASP A 535 26.77 9.44 -17.04
N THR A 536 27.44 10.34 -16.34
CA THR A 536 27.47 11.79 -16.53
C THR A 536 28.57 12.23 -17.49
N GLY A 537 29.38 11.30 -18.01
CA GLY A 537 30.46 11.57 -18.97
C GLY A 537 31.76 12.07 -18.35
N ALA A 538 31.84 12.25 -17.04
CA ALA A 538 33.09 12.62 -16.37
C ALA A 538 34.12 11.46 -16.34
N SER A 539 33.65 10.21 -16.50
CA SER A 539 34.46 9.00 -16.29
C SER A 539 35.33 8.59 -17.49
N LEU A 540 35.04 9.09 -18.68
CA LEU A 540 35.77 8.78 -19.91
C LEU A 540 35.77 10.04 -20.77
N GLY A 541 36.94 10.53 -21.18
CA GLY A 541 37.09 11.68 -22.10
C GLY A 541 36.58 11.41 -23.53
N GLY A 542 35.48 10.67 -23.69
CA GLY A 542 34.85 10.32 -24.96
C GLY A 542 33.38 10.72 -24.97
N SER A 543 32.90 11.11 -26.14
CA SER A 543 31.57 11.68 -26.41
C SER A 543 30.39 10.69 -26.36
N HIS A 544 30.63 9.41 -26.06
CA HIS A 544 29.58 8.37 -26.03
C HIS A 544 29.34 7.85 -24.61
N ARG A 545 28.10 8.02 -24.16
CA ARG A 545 27.56 7.48 -22.91
C ARG A 545 27.50 5.96 -22.98
N ALA A 546 27.93 5.28 -21.92
CA ALA A 546 27.75 3.83 -21.80
C ALA A 546 26.27 3.46 -21.81
N GLU A 547 25.80 2.66 -22.77
CA GLU A 547 24.39 2.25 -22.86
C GLU A 547 24.11 1.00 -22.00
N ARG A 548 22.89 0.90 -21.45
CA ARG A 548 22.42 -0.27 -20.70
C ARG A 548 22.48 -1.58 -21.49
N ALA A 549 22.37 -1.53 -22.82
CA ALA A 549 22.48 -2.70 -23.69
C ALA A 549 23.88 -3.33 -23.63
N ASP A 550 24.92 -2.49 -23.46
CA ASP A 550 26.32 -2.91 -23.40
C ASP A 550 26.79 -3.24 -21.97
N ALA A 551 25.90 -3.17 -20.99
CA ALA A 551 26.25 -3.23 -19.57
C ALA A 551 27.08 -4.48 -19.20
N VAL A 552 26.74 -5.66 -19.74
CA VAL A 552 27.52 -6.88 -19.46
C VAL A 552 28.95 -6.75 -19.98
N GLY A 553 29.14 -6.25 -21.20
CA GLY A 553 30.46 -6.07 -21.79
C GLY A 553 31.29 -5.07 -21.00
N ILE A 554 30.69 -3.94 -20.61
CA ILE A 554 31.35 -2.92 -19.78
C ILE A 554 31.76 -3.53 -18.43
N ILE A 555 30.87 -4.23 -17.74
CA ILE A 555 31.16 -4.83 -16.44
C ILE A 555 32.28 -5.87 -16.56
N VAL A 556 32.22 -6.75 -17.56
CA VAL A 556 33.22 -7.80 -17.76
C VAL A 556 34.60 -7.22 -18.10
N ASN A 557 34.67 -6.08 -18.76
CA ASN A 557 35.94 -5.43 -19.06
C ASN A 557 36.48 -4.65 -17.85
N ASP A 558 35.60 -4.01 -17.08
CA ASP A 558 36.00 -3.06 -16.03
C ASP A 558 36.11 -3.72 -14.64
N TYR A 559 35.53 -4.90 -14.41
CA TYR A 559 35.50 -5.52 -13.07
C TYR A 559 36.88 -5.79 -12.42
N PRO A 560 38.01 -5.95 -13.15
CA PRO A 560 39.31 -6.07 -12.49
C PRO A 560 39.70 -4.80 -11.72
N GLN A 561 39.21 -3.63 -12.15
CA GLN A 561 39.52 -2.33 -11.56
C GLN A 561 38.32 -1.71 -10.82
N LYS A 562 37.10 -2.15 -11.14
CA LYS A 562 35.84 -1.61 -10.64
C LYS A 562 35.05 -2.71 -9.91
N ALA A 563 34.58 -2.42 -8.71
CA ALA A 563 33.84 -3.38 -7.90
C ALA A 563 32.37 -2.97 -7.69
N LEU A 564 32.01 -1.72 -7.99
CA LEU A 564 30.66 -1.18 -7.87
C LEU A 564 30.19 -0.63 -9.22
N PHE A 565 29.07 -1.13 -9.70
CA PHE A 565 28.43 -0.67 -10.93
C PHE A 565 27.02 -0.17 -10.62
N ALA A 566 26.65 1.01 -11.11
CA ALA A 566 25.29 1.54 -10.97
C ALA A 566 24.59 1.60 -12.32
N LEU A 567 23.36 1.07 -12.36
CA LEU A 567 22.60 0.90 -13.59
C LEU A 567 21.09 0.95 -13.31
N ARG A 568 20.32 1.37 -14.32
CA ARG A 568 18.86 1.21 -14.30
C ARG A 568 18.44 -0.23 -14.61
N PRO A 569 17.28 -0.68 -14.10
CA PRO A 569 16.67 -1.95 -14.46
C PRO A 569 16.56 -2.19 -15.98
N LEU A 570 15.90 -1.27 -16.70
CA LEU A 570 15.54 -1.44 -18.11
C LEU A 570 15.52 -0.11 -18.86
N ASN A 571 16.12 -0.10 -20.06
CA ASN A 571 16.18 1.00 -21.04
C ASN A 571 16.80 2.33 -20.55
N GLU A 572 17.39 3.08 -21.48
CA GLU A 572 17.85 4.46 -21.28
C GLU A 572 16.74 5.50 -21.54
N ASN A 573 15.67 5.11 -22.25
CA ASN A 573 14.56 6.00 -22.56
C ASN A 573 13.87 6.44 -21.27
N HIS A 574 14.23 7.64 -20.83
CA HIS A 574 13.66 8.24 -19.65
C HIS A 574 12.36 8.97 -20.00
N CYS A 575 11.25 8.25 -19.90
CA CYS A 575 9.89 8.75 -20.14
C CYS A 575 9.06 8.67 -18.85
N PRO A 576 9.43 9.42 -17.79
CA PRO A 576 8.78 9.31 -16.50
C PRO A 576 7.35 9.80 -16.60
N GLU A 577 6.39 8.90 -16.43
CA GLU A 577 4.99 9.25 -16.29
C GLU A 577 4.55 8.89 -14.87
N ALA A 578 4.09 9.90 -14.12
CA ALA A 578 3.57 9.63 -12.78
C ALA A 578 2.34 8.71 -12.89
N PHE A 579 2.29 7.69 -12.05
CA PHE A 579 1.25 6.66 -12.08
C PHE A 579 -0.18 7.20 -12.15
N ARG A 580 -0.46 8.33 -11.49
CA ARG A 580 -1.79 8.97 -11.54
C ARG A 580 -2.25 9.30 -12.96
N TRP A 581 -1.33 9.67 -13.86
CA TRP A 581 -1.64 10.04 -15.25
C TRP A 581 -1.84 8.78 -16.08
N VAL A 582 -0.84 7.89 -16.04
CA VAL A 582 -0.85 6.56 -16.67
C VAL A 582 -2.16 5.81 -16.35
N PHE A 583 -2.54 5.83 -15.08
CA PHE A 583 -3.70 5.09 -14.58
C PHE A 583 -5.05 5.80 -14.80
N LYS A 584 -5.06 7.13 -14.94
CA LYS A 584 -6.28 7.88 -15.24
C LYS A 584 -6.66 7.73 -16.72
N ASP A 585 -5.68 7.86 -17.60
CA ASP A 585 -5.91 7.91 -19.05
C ASP A 585 -5.98 6.51 -19.67
N LEU A 586 -5.38 5.51 -19.01
CA LEU A 586 -5.35 4.11 -19.47
C LEU A 586 -4.86 4.02 -20.91
N ASP A 587 -3.85 4.84 -21.23
CA ASP A 587 -3.24 4.88 -22.55
C ASP A 587 -2.29 3.71 -22.72
N MET A 588 -2.68 2.75 -23.56
CA MET A 588 -1.84 1.59 -23.85
C MET A 588 -0.55 1.96 -24.59
N LYS A 589 -0.45 3.17 -25.16
CA LYS A 589 0.80 3.67 -25.78
C LYS A 589 1.92 3.86 -24.75
N PHE A 590 1.60 4.02 -23.46
CA PHE A 590 2.59 4.01 -22.38
C PHE A 590 3.53 2.81 -22.48
N PHE A 591 3.02 1.63 -22.88
CA PHE A 591 3.83 0.41 -22.99
C PHE A 591 4.77 0.38 -24.20
N LEU A 592 4.65 1.30 -25.16
CA LEU A 592 5.61 1.44 -26.26
C LEU A 592 6.94 2.03 -25.77
N ASN A 593 6.87 2.91 -24.77
CA ASN A 593 8.02 3.55 -24.13
C ASN A 593 7.97 3.28 -22.62
N TYR A 594 7.75 2.02 -22.23
CA TYR A 594 7.63 1.63 -20.82
C TYR A 594 8.85 2.12 -20.03
N ASP A 595 8.60 2.96 -19.04
CA ASP A 595 9.59 3.44 -18.09
C ASP A 595 9.19 3.00 -16.68
N SER A 596 10.07 2.23 -16.05
CA SER A 596 9.86 1.60 -14.76
C SER A 596 9.73 2.59 -13.58
N SER A 597 10.08 3.87 -13.77
CA SER A 597 9.94 4.94 -12.78
C SER A 597 8.49 5.32 -12.47
N TRP A 598 7.50 4.78 -13.20
CA TRP A 598 6.07 4.96 -12.87
C TRP A 598 5.75 4.59 -11.41
N LYS A 599 6.55 3.69 -10.80
CA LYS A 599 6.45 3.22 -9.41
C LYS A 599 6.80 4.27 -8.35
N ASP A 600 7.45 5.36 -8.75
CA ASP A 600 7.97 6.36 -7.81
C ASP A 600 6.83 6.98 -6.99
N ASN A 601 7.08 7.14 -5.68
CA ASN A 601 6.10 7.60 -4.69
C ASN A 601 4.77 6.80 -4.63
N ILE A 602 4.78 5.51 -4.98
CA ILE A 602 3.62 4.62 -4.77
C ILE A 602 3.88 3.67 -3.61
N ALA A 603 3.10 3.78 -2.54
CA ALA A 603 3.21 2.92 -1.36
C ALA A 603 2.30 1.70 -1.40
N PHE A 604 1.12 1.75 -2.05
CA PHE A 604 0.20 0.59 -2.05
C PHE A 604 0.82 -0.67 -2.69
N ILE A 605 1.70 -0.52 -3.69
CA ILE A 605 2.39 -1.64 -4.37
C ILE A 605 3.40 -2.35 -3.46
N TYR A 606 3.75 -1.76 -2.32
CA TYR A 606 4.63 -2.36 -1.32
C TYR A 606 3.87 -2.78 -0.06
N THR A 607 2.58 -2.46 0.06
CA THR A 607 1.80 -2.76 1.27
C THR A 607 1.84 -4.25 1.61
N GLY A 608 2.16 -4.57 2.86
CA GLY A 608 2.31 -5.94 3.35
C GLY A 608 3.63 -6.63 2.98
N THR A 609 4.60 -5.91 2.40
CA THR A 609 5.96 -6.41 2.16
C THR A 609 6.94 -5.84 3.16
N GLN A 610 8.12 -6.44 3.28
CA GLN A 610 9.20 -5.91 4.12
C GLN A 610 9.81 -4.59 3.59
N VAL A 611 9.56 -4.26 2.32
CA VAL A 611 10.01 -3.00 1.70
C VAL A 611 9.15 -1.83 2.14
N PHE A 612 7.88 -2.05 2.49
CA PHE A 612 6.94 -0.99 2.86
C PHE A 612 7.49 0.01 3.88
N PRO A 613 8.11 -0.43 4.99
CA PRO A 613 8.64 0.49 5.99
C PRO A 613 9.89 1.26 5.51
N LEU A 614 10.50 0.93 4.36
CA LEU A 614 11.65 1.64 3.80
C LEU A 614 11.27 2.86 2.94
N LEU A 615 10.01 2.94 2.49
CA LEU A 615 9.54 4.03 1.62
C LEU A 615 9.53 5.37 2.35
N PRO A 616 9.63 6.52 1.65
CA PRO A 616 9.39 7.82 2.28
C PRO A 616 8.03 7.86 2.99
N VAL A 617 7.90 8.72 4.01
CA VAL A 617 6.58 9.00 4.59
C VAL A 617 5.71 9.60 3.51
N GLN A 618 4.55 8.99 3.29
CA GLN A 618 3.60 9.45 2.29
C GLN A 618 2.79 10.61 2.85
N THR A 619 2.83 11.75 2.17
CA THR A 619 2.06 12.95 2.51
C THR A 619 0.83 13.12 1.62
N GLU A 620 0.83 12.50 0.43
CA GLU A 620 -0.28 12.55 -0.51
C GLU A 620 -1.16 11.30 -0.39
N MET A 621 -2.48 11.49 -0.39
CA MET A 621 -3.43 10.38 -0.33
C MET A 621 -3.41 9.57 -1.63
N GLU A 622 -3.17 8.26 -1.52
CA GLU A 622 -3.31 7.35 -2.67
C GLU A 622 -4.76 6.93 -2.85
N CYS A 623 -5.36 7.27 -4.00
CA CYS A 623 -6.75 6.96 -4.36
C CYS A 623 -6.99 5.51 -4.80
N VAL A 624 -6.15 4.56 -4.37
CA VAL A 624 -6.17 3.16 -4.81
C VAL A 624 -6.33 2.24 -3.61
N SER A 625 -7.11 1.17 -3.76
CA SER A 625 -7.28 0.16 -2.70
C SER A 625 -5.95 -0.55 -2.44
N PRO A 626 -5.41 -0.54 -1.20
CA PRO A 626 -4.22 -1.31 -0.86
C PRO A 626 -4.51 -2.79 -0.61
N TRP A 627 -5.72 -3.25 -0.90
CA TRP A 627 -6.18 -4.61 -0.67
C TRP A 627 -6.75 -5.23 -1.94
N VAL A 628 -6.41 -6.48 -2.20
CA VAL A 628 -7.04 -7.34 -3.22
C VAL A 628 -7.79 -8.49 -2.54
N PHE A 629 -8.86 -8.98 -3.17
CA PHE A 629 -9.68 -10.06 -2.63
C PHE A 629 -9.73 -11.22 -3.62
N ASN A 630 -9.38 -12.42 -3.18
CA ASN A 630 -9.36 -13.66 -3.98
C ASN A 630 -10.62 -14.54 -3.80
N GLY A 631 -11.70 -13.96 -3.27
CA GLY A 631 -12.95 -14.67 -2.98
C GLY A 631 -12.99 -15.41 -1.63
N ARG A 632 -11.85 -15.54 -0.92
CA ARG A 632 -11.78 -16.12 0.44
C ARG A 632 -11.06 -15.23 1.44
N GLU A 633 -10.08 -14.47 0.98
CA GLU A 633 -9.18 -13.73 1.84
C GLU A 633 -8.96 -12.30 1.31
N ARG A 634 -8.73 -11.38 2.25
CA ARG A 634 -8.22 -10.04 1.97
C ARG A 634 -6.69 -10.07 2.03
N LEU A 635 -6.03 -9.82 0.91
CA LEU A 635 -4.57 -9.74 0.82
C LEU A 635 -4.13 -8.29 0.65
N ALA A 636 -3.01 -7.92 1.27
CA ALA A 636 -2.34 -6.67 0.96
C ALA A 636 -1.88 -6.69 -0.50
N PHE A 637 -2.08 -5.59 -1.22
CA PHE A 637 -1.80 -5.50 -2.64
C PHE A 637 -0.33 -5.79 -2.91
N GLY A 638 0.60 -5.20 -2.15
CA GLY A 638 2.03 -5.43 -2.37
C GLY A 638 2.46 -6.88 -2.15
N THR A 639 1.95 -7.55 -1.11
CA THR A 639 2.20 -8.99 -0.91
C THR A 639 1.71 -9.82 -2.10
N TRP A 640 0.50 -9.54 -2.58
CA TRP A 640 -0.04 -10.23 -3.76
C TRP A 640 0.75 -9.91 -5.03
N PHE A 641 1.08 -8.64 -5.25
CA PHE A 641 1.83 -8.14 -6.40
C PHE A 641 3.21 -8.78 -6.47
N ARG A 642 3.94 -8.82 -5.36
CA ARG A 642 5.22 -9.56 -5.24
C ARG A 642 5.07 -11.02 -5.61
N ARG A 643 4.08 -11.73 -5.03
CA ARG A 643 3.82 -13.15 -5.36
C ARG A 643 3.52 -13.35 -6.84
N ARG A 644 2.74 -12.45 -7.44
CA ARG A 644 2.41 -12.48 -8.86
C ARG A 644 3.64 -12.25 -9.73
N LEU A 645 4.45 -11.26 -9.41
CA LEU A 645 5.70 -10.97 -10.12
C LEU A 645 6.69 -12.14 -10.04
N ARG A 646 6.88 -12.72 -8.85
CA ARG A 646 7.69 -13.93 -8.67
C ARG A 646 7.17 -15.08 -9.52
N HIS A 647 5.87 -15.33 -9.49
CA HIS A 647 5.28 -16.40 -10.28
C HIS A 647 5.48 -16.22 -11.80
N ILE A 648 5.37 -15.00 -12.32
CA ILE A 648 5.59 -14.76 -13.76
C ILE A 648 7.09 -14.86 -14.09
N SER A 649 7.95 -14.28 -13.26
CA SER A 649 9.39 -14.15 -13.57
C SER A 649 10.17 -15.44 -13.32
N LEU A 650 9.80 -16.20 -12.28
CA LEU A 650 10.47 -17.44 -11.86
C LEU A 650 9.70 -18.71 -12.26
N GLY A 651 8.41 -18.60 -12.58
CA GLY A 651 7.55 -19.75 -12.85
C GLY A 651 6.95 -20.36 -11.59
N LYS A 652 7.19 -21.66 -11.35
CA LYS A 652 6.60 -22.38 -10.20
C LYS A 652 7.10 -21.78 -8.89
N MET A 653 6.18 -21.41 -8.00
CA MET A 653 6.52 -20.96 -6.65
C MET A 653 6.72 -22.17 -5.76
N GLU A 654 7.94 -22.68 -5.69
CA GLU A 654 8.34 -23.44 -4.52
C GLU A 654 8.56 -22.44 -3.39
N GLY A 655 8.01 -22.72 -2.21
CA GLY A 655 8.21 -21.87 -1.04
C GLY A 655 9.68 -21.96 -0.59
N ILE A 656 10.17 -20.89 0.05
CA ILE A 656 11.47 -20.91 0.74
C ILE A 656 11.41 -22.06 1.76
N SER A 657 12.16 -23.13 1.50
CA SER A 657 12.06 -24.37 2.26
C SER A 657 13.16 -24.49 3.32
N ASP A 658 14.30 -23.82 3.14
CA ASP A 658 15.41 -23.88 4.09
C ASP A 658 15.45 -22.68 5.06
N PRO A 659 15.80 -22.90 6.35
CA PRO A 659 15.84 -21.84 7.35
C PRO A 659 16.83 -20.70 7.07
N LEU A 660 17.98 -20.98 6.44
CA LEU A 660 19.02 -19.98 6.16
C LEU A 660 18.53 -18.98 5.11
N SER A 661 17.91 -19.47 4.03
CA SER A 661 17.27 -18.62 3.03
C SER A 661 16.17 -17.77 3.64
N LEU A 662 15.35 -18.31 4.53
CA LEU A 662 14.31 -17.52 5.21
C LEU A 662 14.91 -16.40 6.09
N GLU A 663 15.98 -16.72 6.82
CA GLU A 663 16.71 -15.75 7.65
C GLU A 663 17.31 -14.63 6.79
N TYR A 664 18.03 -14.99 5.72
CA TYR A 664 18.61 -14.03 4.79
C TYR A 664 17.52 -13.20 4.10
N CYS A 665 16.49 -13.82 3.53
CA CYS A 665 15.40 -13.11 2.86
C CYS A 665 14.68 -12.15 3.81
N SER A 666 14.47 -12.54 5.07
CA SER A 666 13.88 -11.67 6.09
C SER A 666 14.76 -10.46 6.39
N TRP A 667 16.09 -10.62 6.45
CA TRP A 667 17.02 -9.50 6.67
C TRP A 667 17.18 -8.61 5.43
N ALA A 668 17.26 -9.21 4.24
CA ALA A 668 17.47 -8.55 2.97
C ALA A 668 16.20 -7.90 2.37
N ASN A 669 15.09 -7.89 3.13
CA ASN A 669 13.77 -7.36 2.76
C ASN A 669 13.16 -7.99 1.51
N LEU A 670 13.35 -9.31 1.35
CA LEU A 670 12.91 -10.06 0.17
C LEU A 670 11.56 -10.73 0.34
N LEU A 671 10.90 -10.69 1.52
CA LEU A 671 9.62 -11.36 1.81
C LEU A 671 8.36 -10.53 1.53
#